data_AF-A0ABD4RT01-F1
#
_entry.id   AF-A0ABD4RT01-F1
#
_cell.length_a   1.000
_cell.length_b   1.000
_cell.length_c   1.000
_cell.angle_alpha   90.00
_cell.angle_beta   90.00
_cell.angle_gamma   90.00
#
_symmetry.space_group_name_H-M   'P 1'
#
loop_
_entity.id
_entity.type
_entity.pdbx_description
1 polymer ?
#
loop_
_entity_poly.entity_id
_entity_poly.type
_entity_poly.pdbx_seq_one_letter_code
_entity_poly.pdbx_strand_id
1 'polypeptide(L)'
;MPNLPSLGSKAPDFKANTTDGPIRLSDYKGNWVVLFSHPGDFTPVCTTEFLCFAKYYDEFKKRNTELIGLSVDSNSSHLAWMYNMFLLTGVEIPFPIIEDRDMRIAKLYGMISKPMSDTSTIRSVFIIDNNQILRTILYYPLTTGRNIPEILRIVDALQTSDRDNVVTPANWFPGMPVILPYPKNYKELKNRVNSCNKKYSCMDWYLCFVPDNYTDEEYTKNIDDTYSCKKEHTKNIENDYEQENIKCINKSHDHKQEYNKDVKDSCDFEQKHTKNTNKIHNSKQDKLKDKSCDEIKYKYDKCSKEDNSYDKCDKEDNSYEDFYKQNYKNYDYTSEKNSKKIAMKTLKDSKKLVRPQINDPYNPIVENINCPDINPIVMEYVLGNPTNVDAQLLDAVIFAFAEIDQYGNLFIPYPRFLNQLLALKAEKPSLKVIVAIGGWGAEGFSDAALTPTSRYNFARQVNQMINEYALDGVDIDWEYPGSSAAGIKSRPQDRENFTLLLTAIRDVIGDEKWLSVAGTGDMGYINSSAEIDKIAPIIDYFNLMSYDFTAGETGPNGRKHQANLFDSDLSLPGYSVDAMVRNLENAGMPSEKILLGLPFYGRLGATITRTYDELRKDYINKNGYEYRFDRVAQVPYLVKDGEFAMSYDDSLSIFLKTQYVLRNCLGGVFSWTSTYDQANILARTMSIGINDPELLKEELEGLYGQF
;
A
#
# COMPACT_ATOMS: atom_id res chain seq x y z
N MET A 1 -30.63 24.50 7.19
CA MET A 1 -29.18 24.25 7.42
C MET A 1 -28.55 25.56 7.88
N PRO A 2 -27.38 25.58 8.54
CA PRO A 2 -26.56 26.80 8.53
C PRO A 2 -26.35 27.22 7.07
N ASN A 3 -26.30 28.53 6.80
CA ASN A 3 -26.19 29.06 5.44
C ASN A 3 -24.79 28.81 4.89
N LEU A 4 -24.57 27.62 4.31
CA LEU A 4 -23.36 27.28 3.59
C LEU A 4 -23.11 28.33 2.49
N PRO A 5 -21.89 28.88 2.35
CA PRO A 5 -21.55 29.73 1.22
C PRO A 5 -21.79 28.96 -0.10
N SER A 6 -22.41 29.63 -1.06
CA SER A 6 -22.75 28.97 -2.33
C SER A 6 -21.49 28.74 -3.17
N LEU A 7 -21.32 27.52 -3.68
CA LEU A 7 -20.24 27.19 -4.62
C LEU A 7 -20.33 28.11 -5.85
N GLY A 8 -19.20 28.66 -6.31
CA GLY A 8 -19.14 29.63 -7.40
C GLY A 8 -19.55 31.06 -7.02
N SER A 9 -19.90 31.33 -5.75
CA SER A 9 -20.11 32.70 -5.25
C SER A 9 -18.86 33.25 -4.54
N LYS A 10 -18.83 34.58 -4.33
CA LYS A 10 -17.74 35.21 -3.58
C LYS A 10 -17.72 34.70 -2.13
N ALA A 11 -16.56 34.23 -1.69
CA ALA A 11 -16.35 33.73 -0.33
C ALA A 11 -16.67 34.82 0.72
N PRO A 12 -17.39 34.49 1.81
CA PRO A 12 -17.68 35.45 2.87
C PRO A 12 -16.41 35.99 3.54
N ASP A 13 -16.19 37.31 3.45
CA ASP A 13 -15.04 37.96 4.06
C ASP A 13 -15.14 37.96 5.60
N PHE A 14 -14.00 37.87 6.27
CA PHE A 14 -13.90 37.88 7.72
C PHE A 14 -12.64 38.62 8.18
N LYS A 15 -12.64 39.01 9.46
CA LYS A 15 -11.44 39.44 10.19
C LYS A 15 -11.26 38.49 11.38
N ALA A 16 -10.06 37.97 11.55
CA ALA A 16 -9.70 36.98 12.57
C ALA A 16 -8.41 37.39 13.32
N ASN A 17 -8.23 36.88 14.54
CA ASN A 17 -6.94 36.80 15.18
C ASN A 17 -6.36 35.41 14.90
N THR A 18 -5.04 35.33 14.70
CA THR A 18 -4.35 34.06 14.45
C THR A 18 -3.04 33.98 15.23
N THR A 19 -2.39 32.83 15.17
CA THR A 19 -1.03 32.58 15.64
C THR A 19 -0.02 33.60 15.10
N ASP A 20 -0.25 34.10 13.89
CA ASP A 20 0.67 34.98 13.15
C ASP A 20 0.20 36.45 13.22
N GLY A 21 -0.82 36.74 14.03
CA GLY A 21 -1.44 38.06 14.18
C GLY A 21 -2.80 38.19 13.50
N PRO A 22 -3.34 39.43 13.40
CA PRO A 22 -4.67 39.66 12.86
C PRO A 22 -4.69 39.67 11.32
N ILE A 23 -5.58 38.89 10.71
CA ILE A 23 -5.76 38.79 9.25
C ILE A 23 -7.19 39.12 8.82
N ARG A 24 -7.37 39.40 7.53
CA ARG A 24 -8.67 39.32 6.82
C ARG A 24 -8.55 38.36 5.65
N LEU A 25 -9.66 37.73 5.26
CA LEU A 25 -9.67 36.90 4.04
C LEU A 25 -9.37 37.77 2.80
N SER A 26 -9.92 38.98 2.76
CA SER A 26 -9.68 39.95 1.69
C SER A 26 -8.21 40.41 1.54
N ASP A 27 -7.34 40.18 2.53
CA ASP A 27 -5.90 40.47 2.43
C ASP A 27 -5.19 39.46 1.49
N TYR A 28 -5.77 38.28 1.26
CA TYR A 28 -5.26 37.22 0.37
C TYR A 28 -5.70 37.37 -1.09
N LYS A 29 -6.35 38.48 -1.47
CA LYS A 29 -6.81 38.70 -2.85
C LYS A 29 -5.62 38.73 -3.81
N GLY A 30 -5.65 37.86 -4.82
CA GLY A 30 -4.52 37.61 -5.73
C GLY A 30 -3.90 36.22 -5.55
N ASN A 31 -4.05 35.64 -4.36
CA ASN A 31 -3.60 34.29 -4.03
C ASN A 31 -4.82 33.35 -3.92
N TRP A 32 -4.61 32.07 -4.19
CA TRP A 32 -5.58 31.04 -3.80
C TRP A 32 -5.49 30.81 -2.29
N VAL A 33 -6.59 30.39 -1.67
CA VAL A 33 -6.65 30.11 -0.23
C VAL A 33 -7.32 28.77 0.01
N VAL A 34 -6.64 27.90 0.75
CA VAL A 34 -7.19 26.66 1.32
C VAL A 34 -7.47 26.93 2.80
N LEU A 35 -8.72 27.31 3.09
CA LEU A 35 -9.23 27.52 4.44
C LEU A 35 -9.78 26.19 4.98
N PHE A 36 -9.30 25.72 6.12
CA PHE A 36 -9.68 24.42 6.65
C PHE A 36 -9.89 24.42 8.16
N SER A 37 -10.90 23.69 8.63
CA SER A 37 -11.25 23.60 10.05
C SER A 37 -10.78 22.30 10.71
N HIS A 38 -10.46 22.34 12.00
CA HIS A 38 -10.17 21.14 12.79
C HIS A 38 -10.99 21.09 14.09
N PRO A 39 -11.47 19.90 14.53
CA PRO A 39 -12.31 19.77 15.72
C PRO A 39 -11.72 20.30 17.02
N GLY A 40 -10.39 20.26 17.17
CA GLY A 40 -9.68 20.88 18.28
C GLY A 40 -8.21 20.48 18.39
N ASP A 41 -7.44 21.31 19.08
CA ASP A 41 -6.02 21.12 19.38
C ASP A 41 -5.77 19.88 20.26
N PHE A 42 -4.52 19.39 20.31
CA PHE A 42 -4.11 18.22 21.11
C PHE A 42 -4.90 16.92 20.83
N THR A 43 -5.58 16.82 19.69
CA THR A 43 -6.27 15.58 19.26
C THR A 43 -5.47 14.84 18.19
N PRO A 44 -5.50 13.49 18.15
CA PRO A 44 -4.57 12.70 17.34
C PRO A 44 -4.72 12.94 15.83
N VAL A 45 -5.95 12.92 15.31
CA VAL A 45 -6.20 13.12 13.86
C VAL A 45 -5.85 14.54 13.41
N CYS A 46 -6.15 15.56 14.22
CA CYS A 46 -5.76 16.94 13.89
C CYS A 46 -4.23 17.09 13.85
N THR A 47 -3.53 16.42 14.78
CA THR A 47 -2.06 16.45 14.84
C THR A 47 -1.44 15.86 13.58
N THR A 48 -1.92 14.70 13.13
CA THR A 48 -1.46 14.09 11.86
C THR A 48 -1.78 14.95 10.63
N GLU A 49 -2.93 15.63 10.62
CA GLU A 49 -3.32 16.50 9.49
C GLU A 49 -2.46 17.76 9.40
N PHE A 50 -2.20 18.45 10.52
CA PHE A 50 -1.40 19.68 10.53
C PHE A 50 0.07 19.41 10.16
N LEU A 51 0.65 18.32 10.67
CA LEU A 51 1.98 17.87 10.25
C LEU A 51 2.04 17.54 8.75
N CYS A 52 0.97 16.97 8.20
CA CYS A 52 0.86 16.71 6.76
C CYS A 52 0.73 18.00 5.95
N PHE A 53 -0.14 18.93 6.34
CA PHE A 53 -0.24 20.24 5.69
C PHE A 53 1.09 21.03 5.75
N ALA A 54 1.83 20.96 6.86
CA ALA A 54 3.15 21.58 6.99
C ALA A 54 4.16 20.96 6.01
N LYS A 55 4.20 19.62 5.91
CA LYS A 55 5.07 18.92 4.95
C LYS A 55 4.77 19.26 3.47
N TYR A 56 3.50 19.54 3.14
CA TYR A 56 3.08 19.93 1.79
C TYR A 56 3.02 21.46 1.57
N TYR A 57 3.41 22.28 2.54
CA TYR A 57 3.27 23.74 2.48
C TYR A 57 3.91 24.34 1.21
N ASP A 58 5.16 23.97 0.92
CA ASP A 58 5.90 24.49 -0.23
C ASP A 58 5.22 24.15 -1.57
N GLU A 59 4.53 23.01 -1.65
CA GLU A 59 3.77 22.62 -2.85
C GLU A 59 2.54 23.49 -3.08
N PHE A 60 1.86 23.94 -2.01
CA PHE A 60 0.81 24.96 -2.12
C PHE A 60 1.40 26.33 -2.50
N LYS A 61 2.55 26.70 -1.93
CA LYS A 61 3.22 27.98 -2.24
C LYS A 61 3.68 28.08 -3.69
N LYS A 62 4.23 27.01 -4.28
CA LYS A 62 4.53 26.91 -5.72
C LYS A 62 3.31 27.22 -6.60
N ARG A 63 2.12 26.85 -6.14
CA ARG A 63 0.82 27.06 -6.82
C ARG A 63 0.13 28.37 -6.43
N ASN A 64 0.87 29.35 -5.89
CA ASN A 64 0.32 30.63 -5.41
C ASN A 64 -0.89 30.44 -4.47
N THR A 65 -0.82 29.44 -3.59
CA THR A 65 -1.90 29.03 -2.69
C THR A 65 -1.45 29.11 -1.23
N GLU A 66 -2.20 29.83 -0.41
CA GLU A 66 -1.97 29.94 1.04
C GLU A 66 -2.85 28.94 1.83
N LEU A 67 -2.32 28.46 2.95
CA LEU A 67 -3.04 27.62 3.91
C LEU A 67 -3.52 28.46 5.11
N ILE A 68 -4.73 28.22 5.59
CA ILE A 68 -5.27 28.85 6.81
C ILE A 68 -6.05 27.80 7.62
N GLY A 69 -5.57 27.49 8.83
CA GLY A 69 -6.25 26.61 9.77
C GLY A 69 -7.28 27.35 10.63
N LEU A 70 -8.23 26.63 11.23
CA LEU A 70 -9.26 27.20 12.13
C LEU A 70 -9.79 26.16 13.12
N SER A 71 -9.83 26.50 14.41
CA SER A 71 -10.75 25.86 15.37
C SER A 71 -11.42 26.91 16.28
N VAL A 72 -12.18 26.41 17.25
CA VAL A 72 -12.86 27.20 18.28
C VAL A 72 -12.03 27.30 19.57
N ASP A 73 -10.82 26.76 19.58
CA ASP A 73 -9.87 26.88 20.68
C ASP A 73 -9.29 28.29 20.75
N SER A 74 -8.56 28.59 21.83
CA SER A 74 -7.91 29.90 22.00
C SER A 74 -6.54 29.96 21.32
N ASN A 75 -6.07 31.15 20.94
CA ASN A 75 -4.74 31.31 20.34
C ASN A 75 -3.60 30.79 21.26
N SER A 76 -3.74 30.92 22.58
CA SER A 76 -2.79 30.32 23.54
C SER A 76 -2.73 28.79 23.49
N SER A 77 -3.83 28.13 23.08
CA SER A 77 -3.88 26.69 22.85
C SER A 77 -3.17 26.34 21.55
N HIS A 78 -3.46 27.06 20.46
CA HIS A 78 -2.79 26.85 19.16
C HIS A 78 -1.28 26.96 19.29
N LEU A 79 -0.77 28.02 19.92
CA LEU A 79 0.66 28.24 20.13
C LEU A 79 1.30 27.13 20.99
N ALA A 80 0.63 26.69 22.06
CA ALA A 80 1.10 25.59 22.90
C ALA A 80 1.11 24.25 22.15
N TRP A 81 0.12 24.02 21.28
CA TRP A 81 0.00 22.80 20.48
C TRP A 81 1.00 22.77 19.32
N MET A 82 1.18 23.86 18.59
CA MET A 82 2.24 24.02 17.57
C MET A 82 3.62 23.78 18.16
N TYR A 83 3.93 24.41 19.29
CA TYR A 83 5.21 24.20 19.96
C TYR A 83 5.39 22.77 20.47
N ASN A 84 4.31 22.12 20.94
CA ASN A 84 4.36 20.71 21.31
C ASN A 84 4.59 19.78 20.09
N MET A 85 3.95 20.05 18.95
CA MET A 85 4.20 19.31 17.71
C MET A 85 5.65 19.46 17.24
N PHE A 86 6.21 20.68 17.29
CA PHE A 86 7.61 20.94 17.00
C PHE A 86 8.55 20.16 17.93
N LEU A 87 8.36 20.22 19.25
CA LEU A 87 9.19 19.49 20.21
C LEU A 87 9.13 17.96 20.04
N LEU A 88 8.02 17.41 19.55
CA LEU A 88 7.85 15.97 19.34
C LEU A 88 8.37 15.47 17.99
N THR A 89 8.43 16.33 16.96
CA THR A 89 8.64 15.90 15.56
C THR A 89 9.73 16.66 14.81
N GLY A 90 10.19 17.80 15.32
CA GLY A 90 11.06 18.74 14.62
C GLY A 90 10.37 19.57 13.52
N VAL A 91 9.06 19.40 13.32
CA VAL A 91 8.30 20.09 12.26
C VAL A 91 7.61 21.33 12.83
N GLU A 92 7.92 22.49 12.26
CA GLU A 92 7.18 23.74 12.51
C GLU A 92 5.92 23.81 11.64
N ILE A 93 4.89 24.54 12.11
CA ILE A 93 3.66 24.78 11.33
C ILE A 93 3.76 26.16 10.66
N PRO A 94 3.95 26.25 9.34
CA PRO A 94 4.34 27.49 8.65
C PRO A 94 3.16 28.36 8.18
N PHE A 95 1.98 28.21 8.78
CA PHE A 95 0.76 28.89 8.36
C PHE A 95 -0.16 29.22 9.54
N PRO A 96 -0.98 30.29 9.43
CA PRO A 96 -1.76 30.80 10.55
C PRO A 96 -2.92 29.86 10.95
N ILE A 97 -3.16 29.77 12.25
CA ILE A 97 -4.34 29.13 12.84
C ILE A 97 -5.27 30.20 13.42
N ILE A 98 -6.52 30.25 12.95
CA ILE A 98 -7.57 31.17 13.41
C ILE A 98 -8.16 30.72 14.76
N GLU A 99 -8.14 31.65 15.72
CA GLU A 99 -8.92 31.61 16.96
C GLU A 99 -10.38 32.05 16.69
N ASP A 100 -11.32 31.11 16.53
CA ASP A 100 -12.76 31.38 16.30
C ASP A 100 -13.63 31.00 17.51
N ARG A 101 -13.26 31.48 18.71
CA ARG A 101 -13.94 31.11 19.98
C ARG A 101 -15.43 31.48 20.06
N ASP A 102 -15.87 32.50 19.33
CA ASP A 102 -17.31 32.87 19.22
C ASP A 102 -18.06 32.03 18.16
N MET A 103 -17.31 31.18 17.46
CA MET A 103 -17.71 30.34 16.32
C MET A 103 -18.28 31.15 15.16
N ARG A 104 -17.93 32.44 15.03
CA ARG A 104 -18.53 33.33 14.03
C ARG A 104 -18.14 32.92 12.63
N ILE A 105 -16.87 32.61 12.38
CA ILE A 105 -16.35 32.20 11.07
C ILE A 105 -16.80 30.76 10.79
N ALA A 106 -16.74 29.86 11.78
CA ALA A 106 -17.23 28.49 11.68
C ALA A 106 -18.73 28.43 11.34
N LYS A 107 -19.56 29.31 11.91
CA LYS A 107 -20.99 29.43 11.53
C LYS A 107 -21.15 30.03 10.13
N LEU A 108 -20.36 31.04 9.78
CA LEU A 108 -20.38 31.71 8.47
C LEU A 108 -20.03 30.76 7.31
N TYR A 109 -19.13 29.80 7.53
CA TYR A 109 -18.73 28.78 6.57
C TYR A 109 -19.48 27.43 6.75
N GLY A 110 -20.38 27.30 7.72
CA GLY A 110 -21.11 26.05 7.96
C GLY A 110 -20.24 24.91 8.52
N MET A 111 -19.13 25.22 9.17
CA MET A 111 -18.22 24.27 9.83
C MET A 111 -18.77 23.71 11.17
N ILE A 112 -19.94 24.15 11.63
CA ILE A 112 -20.63 23.62 12.82
C ILE A 112 -21.80 22.73 12.41
N SER A 113 -21.80 21.46 12.83
CA SER A 113 -22.86 20.49 12.54
C SER A 113 -23.45 19.95 13.85
N LYS A 114 -24.56 20.55 14.30
CA LYS A 114 -25.22 20.21 15.58
C LYS A 114 -25.47 18.71 15.83
N PRO A 115 -25.80 17.86 14.83
CA PRO A 115 -25.93 16.42 15.05
C PRO A 115 -24.62 15.69 15.39
N MET A 116 -23.47 16.33 15.16
CA MET A 116 -22.13 15.77 15.42
C MET A 116 -21.43 16.46 16.59
N SER A 117 -21.44 17.80 16.60
CA SER A 117 -20.99 18.63 17.71
C SER A 117 -21.55 20.04 17.55
N ASP A 118 -22.01 20.60 18.67
CA ASP A 118 -22.39 22.00 18.84
C ASP A 118 -21.33 22.82 19.60
N THR A 119 -20.22 22.19 20.02
CA THR A 119 -19.09 22.81 20.73
C THR A 119 -17.77 22.78 19.97
N SER A 120 -17.69 22.09 18.84
CA SER A 120 -16.48 21.93 18.00
C SER A 120 -16.82 22.07 16.52
N THR A 121 -15.83 22.40 15.68
CA THR A 121 -16.01 22.32 14.22
C THR A 121 -16.01 20.86 13.75
N ILE A 122 -16.72 20.58 12.66
CA ILE A 122 -16.44 19.41 11.83
C ILE A 122 -15.26 19.70 10.90
N ARG A 123 -14.65 18.64 10.34
CA ARG A 123 -13.53 18.76 9.41
C ARG A 123 -14.04 19.24 8.05
N SER A 124 -13.66 20.44 7.67
CA SER A 124 -14.04 21.05 6.40
C SER A 124 -12.83 21.63 5.68
N VAL A 125 -12.92 21.73 4.35
CA VAL A 125 -11.93 22.41 3.49
C VAL A 125 -12.68 23.26 2.48
N PHE A 126 -12.26 24.51 2.34
CA PHE A 126 -12.79 25.49 1.38
C PHE A 126 -11.63 25.95 0.51
N ILE A 127 -11.72 25.69 -0.80
CA ILE A 127 -10.73 26.17 -1.77
C ILE A 127 -11.31 27.42 -2.43
N ILE A 128 -10.64 28.55 -2.23
CA ILE A 128 -11.05 29.88 -2.66
C ILE A 128 -10.00 30.38 -3.66
N ASP A 129 -10.43 30.91 -4.80
CA ASP A 129 -9.50 31.39 -5.83
C ASP A 129 -8.97 32.81 -5.59
N ASN A 130 -8.03 33.23 -6.44
CA ASN A 130 -7.43 34.56 -6.44
C ASN A 130 -8.44 35.72 -6.63
N ASN A 131 -9.62 35.45 -7.20
CA ASN A 131 -10.74 36.39 -7.31
C ASN A 131 -11.68 36.35 -6.10
N GLN A 132 -11.35 35.56 -5.08
CA GLN A 132 -12.10 35.34 -3.86
C GLN A 132 -13.42 34.60 -4.10
N ILE A 133 -13.50 33.76 -5.13
CA ILE A 133 -14.65 32.90 -5.42
C ILE A 133 -14.43 31.54 -4.76
N LEU A 134 -15.48 30.98 -4.15
CA LEU A 134 -15.44 29.65 -3.54
C LEU A 134 -15.56 28.56 -4.60
N ARG A 135 -14.51 27.75 -4.80
CA ARG A 135 -14.37 26.78 -5.89
C ARG A 135 -14.54 25.32 -5.48
N THR A 136 -14.33 24.97 -4.22
CA THR A 136 -14.59 23.62 -3.69
C THR A 136 -14.92 23.67 -2.21
N ILE A 137 -15.82 22.78 -1.77
CA ILE A 137 -16.13 22.52 -0.37
C ILE A 137 -16.00 21.00 -0.13
N LEU A 138 -15.16 20.59 0.81
CA LEU A 138 -15.08 19.20 1.28
C LEU A 138 -15.55 19.12 2.73
N TYR A 139 -16.27 18.06 3.07
CA TYR A 139 -16.78 17.78 4.41
C TYR A 139 -16.42 16.36 4.84
N TYR A 140 -15.87 16.24 6.05
CA TYR A 140 -15.48 14.98 6.66
C TYR A 140 -16.07 14.87 8.06
N PRO A 141 -16.42 13.65 8.52
CA PRO A 141 -16.78 13.43 9.92
C PRO A 141 -15.57 13.66 10.83
N LEU A 142 -15.82 13.88 12.13
CA LEU A 142 -14.78 14.12 13.14
C LEU A 142 -13.70 13.02 13.18
N THR A 143 -14.07 11.80 12.80
CA THR A 143 -13.26 10.57 12.83
C THR A 143 -12.32 10.38 11.64
N THR A 144 -12.52 11.09 10.52
CA THR A 144 -11.81 10.80 9.26
C THR A 144 -10.86 11.91 8.89
N GLY A 145 -9.57 11.58 8.76
CA GLY A 145 -8.55 12.54 8.30
C GLY A 145 -8.68 12.89 6.82
N ARG A 146 -8.28 14.10 6.47
CA ARG A 146 -8.22 14.63 5.10
C ARG A 146 -7.07 14.02 4.30
N ASN A 147 -7.27 13.88 2.99
CA ASN A 147 -6.23 13.51 2.04
C ASN A 147 -5.60 14.80 1.47
N ILE A 148 -4.43 15.21 1.98
CA ILE A 148 -3.76 16.45 1.58
C ILE A 148 -3.40 16.44 0.07
N PRO A 149 -2.83 15.35 -0.49
CA PRO A 149 -2.66 15.19 -1.93
C PRO A 149 -3.93 15.42 -2.78
N GLU A 150 -5.12 15.04 -2.29
CA GLU A 150 -6.37 15.31 -3.02
C GLU A 150 -6.71 16.81 -3.02
N ILE A 151 -6.46 17.53 -1.92
CA ILE A 151 -6.65 18.98 -1.84
C ILE A 151 -5.72 19.68 -2.83
N LEU A 152 -4.45 19.26 -2.90
CA LEU A 152 -3.47 19.77 -3.85
C LEU A 152 -3.88 19.47 -5.31
N ARG A 153 -4.31 18.24 -5.60
CA ARG A 153 -4.81 17.82 -6.92
C ARG A 153 -6.03 18.63 -7.36
N ILE A 154 -6.93 18.99 -6.44
CA ILE A 154 -8.07 19.85 -6.76
C ILE A 154 -7.62 21.27 -7.08
N VAL A 155 -6.64 21.83 -6.35
CA VAL A 155 -6.03 23.14 -6.70
C VAL A 155 -5.44 23.09 -8.12
N ASP A 156 -4.64 22.06 -8.43
CA ASP A 156 -4.06 21.86 -9.76
C ASP A 156 -5.13 21.77 -10.86
N ALA A 157 -6.19 20.99 -10.62
CA ALA A 157 -7.27 20.79 -11.58
C ALA A 157 -8.06 22.08 -11.84
N LEU A 158 -8.33 22.87 -10.80
CA LEU A 158 -9.02 24.15 -10.90
C LEU A 158 -8.15 25.19 -11.62
N GLN A 159 -6.88 25.31 -11.25
CA GLN A 159 -5.94 26.25 -11.89
C GLN A 159 -5.69 25.90 -13.35
N THR A 160 -5.55 24.61 -13.70
CA THR A 160 -5.38 24.15 -15.09
C THR A 160 -6.64 24.42 -15.92
N SER A 161 -7.82 24.14 -15.36
CA SER A 161 -9.10 24.44 -16.02
C SER A 161 -9.27 25.94 -16.31
N ASP A 162 -8.87 26.81 -15.37
CA ASP A 162 -8.93 28.26 -15.52
C ASP A 162 -7.88 28.80 -16.50
N ARG A 163 -6.64 28.28 -16.47
CA ARG A 163 -5.51 28.68 -17.31
C ARG A 163 -5.77 28.35 -18.78
N ASP A 164 -6.16 27.12 -19.06
CA ASP A 164 -6.20 26.58 -20.43
C ASP A 164 -7.64 26.55 -21.01
N ASN A 165 -8.65 26.90 -20.21
CA ASN A 165 -10.07 26.81 -20.57
C ASN A 165 -10.47 25.38 -21.01
N VAL A 166 -10.04 24.41 -20.20
CA VAL A 166 -10.27 22.96 -20.34
C VAL A 166 -11.12 22.43 -19.18
N VAL A 167 -11.49 21.16 -19.23
CA VAL A 167 -12.06 20.44 -18.07
C VAL A 167 -11.25 19.19 -17.79
N THR A 168 -10.96 18.92 -16.53
CA THR A 168 -10.16 17.75 -16.12
C THR A 168 -11.03 16.50 -16.00
N PRO A 169 -10.63 15.33 -16.57
CA PRO A 169 -11.34 14.07 -16.37
C PRO A 169 -11.37 13.60 -14.91
N ALA A 170 -12.17 12.56 -14.64
CA ALA A 170 -12.11 11.86 -13.36
C ALA A 170 -10.70 11.32 -13.07
N ASN A 171 -10.26 11.41 -11.82
CA ASN A 171 -8.91 11.00 -11.36
C ASN A 171 -7.73 11.70 -12.07
N TRP A 172 -7.96 12.87 -12.69
CA TRP A 172 -6.90 13.63 -13.38
C TRP A 172 -5.85 14.19 -12.42
N PHE A 173 -4.58 14.13 -12.86
CA PHE A 173 -3.40 14.77 -12.28
C PHE A 173 -2.66 15.57 -13.35
N PRO A 174 -1.83 16.58 -12.99
CA PRO A 174 -1.00 17.33 -13.94
C PRO A 174 -0.24 16.44 -14.93
N GLY A 175 -0.20 16.87 -16.20
CA GLY A 175 0.42 16.12 -17.30
C GLY A 175 -0.45 15.01 -17.90
N MET A 176 -1.57 14.61 -17.28
CA MET A 176 -2.55 13.73 -17.91
C MET A 176 -3.39 14.50 -18.96
N PRO A 177 -3.90 13.84 -20.03
CA PRO A 177 -4.76 14.49 -21.00
C PRO A 177 -6.00 15.15 -20.37
N VAL A 178 -6.24 16.41 -20.74
CA VAL A 178 -7.42 17.20 -20.35
C VAL A 178 -8.51 17.10 -21.43
N ILE A 179 -9.75 17.42 -21.08
CA ILE A 179 -10.91 17.36 -22.00
C ILE A 179 -11.29 18.77 -22.48
N LEU A 180 -11.64 18.92 -23.76
CA LEU A 180 -12.23 20.15 -24.27
C LEU A 180 -13.66 20.34 -23.75
N PRO A 181 -14.06 21.56 -23.32
CA PRO A 181 -15.44 21.86 -22.95
C PRO A 181 -16.43 21.40 -24.04
N TYR A 182 -17.58 20.87 -23.63
CA TYR A 182 -18.58 20.37 -24.57
C TYR A 182 -19.22 21.52 -25.37
N PRO A 183 -19.62 21.29 -26.64
CA PRO A 183 -20.32 22.30 -27.44
C PRO A 183 -21.65 22.76 -26.80
N LYS A 184 -21.85 24.06 -26.62
CA LYS A 184 -23.04 24.63 -25.97
C LYS A 184 -24.22 24.83 -26.92
N ASN A 185 -24.00 24.73 -28.23
CA ASN A 185 -25.04 24.86 -29.25
C ASN A 185 -24.71 24.05 -30.51
N TYR A 186 -25.72 23.89 -31.38
CA TYR A 186 -25.62 23.08 -32.59
C TYR A 186 -24.57 23.57 -33.61
N LYS A 187 -24.25 24.87 -33.62
CA LYS A 187 -23.19 25.44 -34.47
C LYS A 187 -21.81 25.01 -33.97
N GLU A 188 -21.57 25.10 -32.67
CA GLU A 188 -20.34 24.59 -32.04
C GLU A 188 -20.19 23.07 -32.21
N LEU A 189 -21.29 22.30 -32.11
CA LEU A 189 -21.28 20.86 -32.34
C LEU A 189 -20.86 20.52 -33.78
N LYS A 190 -21.47 21.17 -34.78
CA LYS A 190 -21.08 21.00 -36.18
C LYS A 190 -19.61 21.38 -36.42
N ASN A 191 -19.16 22.48 -35.84
CA ASN A 191 -17.76 22.90 -35.92
C ASN A 191 -16.83 21.85 -35.30
N ARG A 192 -17.17 21.29 -34.12
CA ARG A 192 -16.39 20.25 -33.43
C ARG A 192 -16.28 18.99 -34.30
N VAL A 193 -17.40 18.43 -34.75
CA VAL A 193 -17.45 17.24 -35.62
C VAL A 193 -16.60 17.45 -36.89
N ASN A 194 -16.74 18.60 -37.55
CA ASN A 194 -15.95 18.93 -38.75
C ASN A 194 -14.44 19.13 -38.46
N SER A 195 -14.05 19.34 -37.20
CA SER A 195 -12.66 19.60 -36.78
C SER A 195 -11.96 18.39 -36.16
N CYS A 196 -12.67 17.30 -35.85
CA CYS A 196 -12.12 16.15 -35.12
C CYS A 196 -10.89 15.51 -35.79
N ASN A 197 -10.73 15.61 -37.11
CA ASN A 197 -9.70 14.87 -37.86
C ASN A 197 -8.31 15.54 -37.96
N LYS A 198 -8.02 16.66 -37.24
CA LYS A 198 -6.74 17.38 -37.43
C LYS A 198 -6.01 17.94 -36.19
N LYS A 199 -6.51 17.76 -34.96
CA LYS A 199 -5.78 18.25 -33.75
C LYS A 199 -6.09 17.55 -32.41
N TYR A 200 -7.14 16.73 -32.31
CA TYR A 200 -7.69 16.29 -31.03
C TYR A 200 -7.95 14.79 -31.00
N SER A 201 -7.74 14.13 -29.86
CA SER A 201 -8.10 12.73 -29.67
C SER A 201 -9.55 12.63 -29.18
N CYS A 202 -10.49 12.62 -30.13
CA CYS A 202 -11.92 12.58 -29.84
C CYS A 202 -12.48 11.16 -29.93
N MET A 203 -13.08 10.69 -28.83
CA MET A 203 -13.92 9.49 -28.82
C MET A 203 -15.31 9.79 -29.38
N ASP A 204 -15.85 10.97 -29.08
CA ASP A 204 -17.10 11.49 -29.64
C ASP A 204 -17.09 13.05 -29.60
N TRP A 205 -18.08 13.70 -30.20
CA TRP A 205 -18.16 15.17 -30.29
C TRP A 205 -18.21 15.89 -28.93
N TYR A 206 -18.65 15.21 -27.87
CA TYR A 206 -18.67 15.71 -26.50
C TYR A 206 -17.47 15.26 -25.66
N LEU A 207 -16.66 14.31 -26.14
CA LEU A 207 -15.54 13.72 -25.42
C LEU A 207 -14.26 13.75 -26.28
N CYS A 208 -13.55 14.87 -26.16
CA CYS A 208 -12.30 15.14 -26.86
C CYS A 208 -11.17 15.41 -25.87
N PHE A 209 -10.20 14.50 -25.84
CA PHE A 209 -8.96 14.65 -25.08
C PHE A 209 -7.93 15.45 -25.88
N VAL A 210 -7.19 16.29 -25.16
CA VAL A 210 -6.06 17.06 -25.66
C VAL A 210 -4.90 16.94 -24.67
N PRO A 211 -3.64 17.04 -25.12
CA PRO A 211 -2.51 17.15 -24.22
C PRO A 211 -2.72 18.33 -23.25
N ASP A 212 -2.34 18.13 -22.00
CA ASP A 212 -2.17 19.23 -21.05
C ASP A 212 -1.02 20.13 -21.56
N ASN A 213 -1.24 21.44 -21.60
CA ASN A 213 -0.22 22.41 -22.02
C ASN A 213 0.66 22.86 -20.84
N TYR A 214 0.66 22.12 -19.72
CA TYR A 214 1.46 22.40 -18.55
C TYR A 214 2.96 22.41 -18.88
N THR A 215 3.52 23.62 -18.97
CA THR A 215 4.95 23.88 -19.15
C THR A 215 5.54 24.36 -17.84
N ASP A 216 6.10 23.44 -17.06
CA ASP A 216 7.12 23.80 -16.06
C ASP A 216 8.46 24.00 -16.80
N GLU A 217 8.95 25.23 -16.82
CA GLU A 217 10.28 25.57 -17.36
C GLU A 217 11.43 24.96 -16.51
N GLU A 218 11.11 24.42 -15.33
CA GLU A 218 12.05 23.69 -14.47
C GLU A 218 12.06 22.17 -14.75
N TYR A 219 10.92 21.58 -15.14
CA TYR A 219 10.83 20.14 -15.47
C TYR A 219 11.40 19.83 -16.87
N THR A 220 11.23 20.75 -17.81
CA THR A 220 11.72 20.60 -19.20
C THR A 220 13.25 20.63 -19.31
N LYS A 221 13.97 21.23 -18.34
CA LYS A 221 15.44 21.24 -18.32
C LYS A 221 16.09 19.88 -18.04
N ASN A 222 15.41 18.97 -17.35
CA ASN A 222 15.94 17.64 -17.03
C ASN A 222 15.67 16.58 -18.12
N ILE A 223 14.97 16.95 -19.20
CA ILE A 223 14.62 16.06 -20.30
C ILE A 223 15.62 16.16 -21.47
N ASP A 224 16.27 17.32 -21.68
CA ASP A 224 17.22 17.48 -22.80
C ASP A 224 18.59 16.84 -22.54
N ASP A 225 19.07 16.78 -21.29
CA ASP A 225 20.36 16.16 -20.95
C ASP A 225 20.31 14.61 -20.91
N THR A 226 19.13 13.99 -20.92
CA THR A 226 18.95 12.53 -20.90
C THR A 226 18.87 11.86 -22.28
N TYR A 227 18.87 12.63 -23.38
CA TYR A 227 18.74 12.10 -24.76
C TYR A 227 19.94 12.33 -25.69
N SER A 228 21.15 12.56 -25.13
CA SER A 228 22.37 12.73 -25.93
C SER A 228 23.07 11.42 -26.36
N CYS A 229 22.50 10.23 -26.10
CA CYS A 229 23.12 8.94 -26.42
C CYS A 229 22.19 7.94 -27.14
N LYS A 230 21.85 8.24 -28.40
CA LYS A 230 21.64 7.27 -29.51
C LYS A 230 21.30 8.01 -30.83
N LYS A 231 22.34 8.57 -31.46
CA LYS A 231 22.28 9.06 -32.85
C LYS A 231 23.19 8.25 -33.77
N GLU A 232 23.09 6.93 -33.66
CA GLU A 232 23.62 5.94 -34.61
C GLU A 232 22.75 4.67 -34.48
N HIS A 233 22.61 3.92 -35.58
CA HIS A 233 21.62 2.82 -35.77
C HIS A 233 20.14 3.22 -35.85
N THR A 234 19.78 3.95 -36.92
CA THR A 234 18.53 3.72 -37.67
C THR A 234 18.67 4.19 -39.12
N LYS A 235 19.48 3.45 -39.87
CA LYS A 235 19.38 3.34 -41.33
C LYS A 235 19.28 1.85 -41.63
N ASN A 236 18.41 1.51 -42.57
CA ASN A 236 17.94 0.15 -42.88
C ASN A 236 16.92 -0.39 -41.86
N ILE A 237 15.65 -0.02 -42.05
CA ILE A 237 14.48 -0.91 -42.26
C ILE A 237 13.40 0.00 -42.86
N GLU A 238 13.50 0.19 -44.17
CA GLU A 238 12.38 0.61 -45.04
C GLU A 238 12.30 -0.47 -46.13
N ASN A 239 11.08 -0.78 -46.58
CA ASN A 239 10.68 -1.97 -47.37
C ASN A 239 10.57 -3.26 -46.54
N ASP A 240 9.33 -3.60 -46.16
CA ASP A 240 8.68 -4.93 -46.37
C ASP A 240 7.37 -5.10 -45.57
N TYR A 241 6.47 -4.10 -45.56
CA TYR A 241 5.08 -4.27 -45.05
C TYR A 241 4.02 -3.50 -45.86
N GLU A 242 4.16 -3.46 -47.20
CA GLU A 242 3.13 -2.90 -48.09
C GLU A 242 2.62 -3.94 -49.12
N GLN A 243 2.17 -5.11 -48.62
CA GLN A 243 1.30 -6.04 -49.36
C GLN A 243 0.78 -7.19 -48.46
N GLU A 244 -0.30 -6.95 -47.72
CA GLU A 244 -1.40 -7.90 -47.42
C GLU A 244 -2.32 -7.33 -46.33
N ASN A 245 -3.57 -6.97 -46.72
CA ASN A 245 -4.81 -6.90 -45.91
C ASN A 245 -5.91 -5.97 -46.48
N ILE A 246 -5.83 -5.51 -47.74
CA ILE A 246 -7.01 -5.01 -48.46
C ILE A 246 -7.84 -6.20 -48.96
N LYS A 247 -8.59 -6.85 -48.05
CA LYS A 247 -9.73 -7.75 -48.35
C LYS A 247 -10.41 -8.30 -47.08
N CYS A 248 -11.09 -7.46 -46.29
CA CYS A 248 -12.23 -7.91 -45.45
C CYS A 248 -13.11 -6.78 -44.86
N ILE A 249 -13.30 -5.67 -45.58
CA ILE A 249 -14.34 -4.67 -45.25
C ILE A 249 -15.17 -4.40 -46.51
N ASN A 250 -16.20 -5.23 -46.73
CA ASN A 250 -17.33 -4.97 -47.62
C ASN A 250 -18.36 -6.12 -47.54
N LYS A 251 -19.14 -6.19 -46.44
CA LYS A 251 -20.36 -7.03 -46.35
C LYS A 251 -21.21 -6.76 -45.09
N SER A 252 -21.83 -5.57 -44.98
CA SER A 252 -23.06 -5.36 -44.16
C SER A 252 -23.69 -3.97 -44.38
N HIS A 253 -23.92 -3.60 -45.63
CA HIS A 253 -24.90 -2.56 -45.96
C HIS A 253 -25.95 -3.18 -46.86
N ASP A 254 -26.97 -3.77 -46.23
CA ASP A 254 -28.28 -3.95 -46.85
C ASP A 254 -29.37 -4.11 -45.77
N HIS A 255 -30.57 -3.62 -46.10
CA HIS A 255 -31.85 -3.75 -45.39
C HIS A 255 -31.99 -3.19 -43.95
N LYS A 256 -32.32 -1.90 -43.89
CA LYS A 256 -33.41 -1.44 -43.00
C LYS A 256 -34.76 -1.69 -43.68
N GLN A 257 -35.69 -2.34 -42.98
CA GLN A 257 -37.14 -2.07 -42.89
C GLN A 257 -37.89 -3.38 -42.58
N GLU A 258 -38.63 -3.43 -41.46
CA GLU A 258 -40.08 -3.70 -41.48
C GLU A 258 -40.76 -3.40 -40.12
N TYR A 259 -41.95 -2.81 -40.24
CA TYR A 259 -43.09 -2.69 -39.32
C TYR A 259 -42.99 -2.25 -37.84
N ASN A 260 -43.62 -1.08 -37.59
CA ASN A 260 -44.34 -0.72 -36.37
C ASN A 260 -45.73 -1.37 -36.33
N LYS A 261 -46.16 -1.85 -35.15
CA LYS A 261 -47.52 -1.85 -34.54
C LYS A 261 -47.53 -2.81 -33.33
N ASP A 262 -48.27 -2.61 -32.23
CA ASP A 262 -49.53 -1.86 -32.01
C ASP A 262 -49.66 -1.32 -30.55
N VAL A 263 -50.55 -0.32 -30.36
CA VAL A 263 -51.40 -0.05 -29.15
C VAL A 263 -50.72 -0.05 -27.75
N LYS A 264 -50.54 1.04 -26.98
CA LYS A 264 -51.32 2.27 -26.64
C LYS A 264 -52.53 2.08 -25.70
N ASP A 265 -52.66 3.01 -24.75
CA ASP A 265 -53.80 3.31 -23.86
C ASP A 265 -54.10 2.36 -22.66
N SER A 266 -53.63 2.73 -21.47
CA SER A 266 -54.51 3.32 -20.44
C SER A 266 -53.69 4.02 -19.33
N CYS A 267 -54.18 5.18 -18.86
CA CYS A 267 -53.60 5.94 -17.74
C CYS A 267 -54.44 5.80 -16.47
N ASP A 268 -53.81 6.11 -15.33
CA ASP A 268 -54.38 6.59 -14.05
C ASP A 268 -55.46 5.76 -13.32
N PHE A 269 -55.20 5.40 -12.05
CA PHE A 269 -55.88 6.06 -10.90
C PHE A 269 -55.34 5.65 -9.50
N GLU A 270 -55.02 6.68 -8.71
CA GLU A 270 -55.25 6.86 -7.25
C GLU A 270 -54.70 5.94 -6.12
N GLN A 271 -54.80 6.51 -4.90
CA GLN A 271 -54.18 6.08 -3.64
C GLN A 271 -55.19 5.51 -2.61
N LYS A 272 -54.65 4.78 -1.62
CA LYS A 272 -55.14 4.59 -0.22
C LYS A 272 -56.44 3.82 0.02
N HIS A 273 -56.35 2.76 0.84
CA HIS A 273 -57.05 2.58 2.14
C HIS A 273 -56.59 1.25 2.79
N THR A 274 -55.72 1.23 3.81
CA THR A 274 -55.97 1.21 5.28
C THR A 274 -56.66 -0.02 5.92
N LYS A 275 -55.88 -0.70 6.77
CA LYS A 275 -56.20 -1.26 8.12
C LYS A 275 -57.14 -2.47 8.30
N ASN A 276 -56.60 -3.54 8.91
CA ASN A 276 -57.01 -4.22 10.19
C ASN A 276 -56.38 -5.64 10.24
N THR A 277 -56.01 -6.32 11.34
CA THR A 277 -55.90 -6.02 12.80
C THR A 277 -55.08 -7.13 13.51
N ASN A 278 -54.32 -6.78 14.57
CA ASN A 278 -54.18 -7.43 15.92
C ASN A 278 -54.48 -8.95 16.11
N LYS A 279 -53.85 -9.74 17.02
CA LYS A 279 -53.10 -9.47 18.28
C LYS A 279 -52.46 -10.76 18.87
N ILE A 280 -51.55 -10.62 19.87
CA ILE A 280 -51.29 -11.41 21.13
C ILE A 280 -49.77 -11.35 21.45
N HIS A 281 -49.27 -10.54 22.41
CA HIS A 281 -49.01 -10.80 23.86
C HIS A 281 -48.09 -12.03 24.16
N ASN A 282 -47.07 -12.03 25.03
CA ASN A 282 -46.67 -11.25 26.24
C ASN A 282 -45.16 -11.54 26.58
N SER A 283 -44.41 -10.94 27.53
CA SER A 283 -44.42 -9.67 28.31
C SER A 283 -43.15 -9.58 29.22
N LYS A 284 -43.04 -8.55 30.11
CA LYS A 284 -42.07 -8.35 31.24
C LYS A 284 -40.65 -7.83 30.92
N GLN A 285 -40.05 -6.91 31.70
CA GLN A 285 -40.57 -5.99 32.74
C GLN A 285 -39.61 -4.81 33.02
N ASP A 286 -40.14 -3.70 33.57
CA ASP A 286 -39.44 -2.43 33.84
C ASP A 286 -38.50 -2.43 35.06
N LYS A 287 -37.65 -1.40 35.16
CA LYS A 287 -37.68 -0.44 36.29
C LYS A 287 -36.95 0.90 36.02
N LEU A 288 -37.38 1.94 36.75
CA LEU A 288 -37.04 3.35 36.54
C LEU A 288 -35.93 3.90 37.46
N LYS A 289 -35.26 4.93 36.95
CA LYS A 289 -34.63 6.12 37.58
C LYS A 289 -34.67 6.25 39.11
N ASP A 290 -33.59 6.79 39.70
CA ASP A 290 -33.69 8.07 40.41
C ASP A 290 -32.35 8.86 40.58
N LYS A 291 -32.49 10.19 40.69
CA LYS A 291 -31.59 11.21 41.30
C LYS A 291 -30.25 11.67 40.66
N SER A 292 -29.88 12.88 41.08
CA SER A 292 -28.90 13.82 40.52
C SER A 292 -28.10 14.55 41.61
N CYS A 293 -26.97 15.18 41.23
CA CYS A 293 -26.21 16.20 41.99
C CYS A 293 -25.52 15.67 43.28
N ASP A 294 -24.25 15.98 43.63
CA ASP A 294 -23.59 17.29 43.63
C ASP A 294 -22.04 17.21 43.67
N GLU A 295 -21.41 18.31 43.21
CA GLU A 295 -20.21 19.01 43.74
C GLU A 295 -18.82 18.35 44.04
N ILE A 296 -17.80 18.98 43.41
CA ILE A 296 -16.63 19.65 44.05
C ILE A 296 -15.17 19.07 43.99
N LYS A 297 -14.36 19.82 43.21
CA LYS A 297 -12.92 20.20 43.34
C LYS A 297 -11.80 19.15 43.37
N TYR A 298 -11.02 19.15 42.28
CA TYR A 298 -9.55 19.13 42.37
C TYR A 298 -9.02 20.52 42.73
N LYS A 299 -7.94 20.60 43.51
CA LYS A 299 -7.19 21.84 43.80
C LYS A 299 -5.93 21.93 42.94
N TYR A 300 -5.65 23.13 42.44
CA TYR A 300 -4.31 23.58 42.05
C TYR A 300 -3.92 24.76 42.96
N ASP A 301 -2.67 24.73 43.44
CA ASP A 301 -1.92 25.81 44.11
C ASP A 301 -0.44 25.55 43.70
N LYS A 302 0.45 26.51 43.44
CA LYS A 302 0.34 27.97 43.22
C LYS A 302 1.71 28.52 42.70
N CYS A 303 1.81 29.84 42.55
CA CYS A 303 3.01 30.66 42.24
C CYS A 303 3.47 30.67 40.77
N SER A 304 3.47 31.74 39.95
CA SER A 304 3.28 33.21 40.04
C SER A 304 4.54 34.10 40.01
N LYS A 305 4.62 34.99 38.98
CA LYS A 305 5.25 36.34 38.94
C LYS A 305 6.81 36.37 39.02
N GLU A 306 7.55 37.38 38.51
CA GLU A 306 7.22 38.72 37.97
C GLU A 306 8.36 39.27 37.03
N ASP A 307 7.95 40.01 35.99
CA ASP A 307 8.44 41.32 35.47
C ASP A 307 9.86 41.68 34.92
N ASN A 308 9.84 42.17 33.66
CA ASN A 308 10.39 43.42 33.08
C ASN A 308 11.90 43.82 33.18
N SER A 309 12.55 44.02 32.02
CA SER A 309 12.89 45.38 31.47
C SER A 309 13.66 45.33 30.13
N TYR A 310 13.59 46.43 29.35
CA TYR A 310 14.22 46.63 28.02
C TYR A 310 15.31 47.72 28.07
N ASP A 311 16.41 47.60 27.31
CA ASP A 311 16.85 48.58 26.29
C ASP A 311 18.13 48.17 25.50
N LYS A 312 18.07 48.39 24.17
CA LYS A 312 19.07 48.86 23.15
C LYS A 312 20.61 48.81 23.43
N CYS A 313 21.51 48.69 22.45
CA CYS A 313 21.43 48.52 20.98
C CYS A 313 22.79 48.06 20.40
N ASP A 314 22.77 47.45 19.22
CA ASP A 314 23.79 47.39 18.14
C ASP A 314 25.28 47.07 18.49
N LYS A 315 25.74 45.86 18.11
CA LYS A 315 26.58 45.67 16.91
C LYS A 315 26.94 44.19 16.63
N GLU A 316 27.37 43.97 15.40
CA GLU A 316 27.77 42.69 14.78
C GLU A 316 28.82 41.94 15.61
N ASP A 317 28.60 40.63 15.88
CA ASP A 317 29.54 39.57 15.47
C ASP A 317 29.00 38.14 15.75
N ASN A 318 29.53 37.20 14.99
CA ASN A 318 29.28 35.74 14.97
C ASN A 318 28.87 35.06 16.31
N SER A 319 27.60 34.66 16.47
CA SER A 319 27.20 33.73 17.55
C SER A 319 25.90 32.92 17.32
N TYR A 320 25.91 31.96 16.40
CA TYR A 320 24.96 30.81 16.45
C TYR A 320 25.62 29.50 16.95
N GLU A 321 26.95 29.44 17.08
CA GLU A 321 27.65 28.29 17.68
C GLU A 321 27.67 28.29 19.22
N ASP A 322 27.69 29.47 19.86
CA ASP A 322 28.09 29.55 21.28
C ASP A 322 26.93 29.37 22.27
N PHE A 323 25.67 29.42 21.82
CA PHE A 323 24.51 29.08 22.66
C PHE A 323 24.48 27.57 23.01
N TYR A 324 25.00 26.71 22.12
CA TYR A 324 25.16 25.28 22.40
C TYR A 324 26.32 24.96 23.35
N LYS A 325 27.32 25.85 23.49
CA LYS A 325 28.55 25.58 24.28
C LYS A 325 28.42 25.85 25.78
N GLN A 326 27.37 26.52 26.28
CA GLN A 326 27.28 26.90 27.69
C GLN A 326 26.39 26.02 28.59
N ASN A 327 25.40 25.29 28.05
CA ASN A 327 24.54 24.40 28.85
C ASN A 327 25.04 22.94 28.98
N TYR A 328 26.21 22.61 28.41
CA TYR A 328 26.92 21.34 28.65
C TYR A 328 28.34 21.55 29.22
N LYS A 329 28.52 22.51 30.13
CA LYS A 329 29.69 22.55 31.01
C LYS A 329 29.60 21.48 32.10
N ASN A 330 29.94 20.23 31.76
CA ASN A 330 30.59 19.23 32.62
C ASN A 330 30.70 17.86 31.92
N TYR A 331 31.46 17.77 30.81
CA TYR A 331 32.10 16.52 30.42
C TYR A 331 33.50 16.83 29.85
N ASP A 332 34.51 16.40 30.60
CA ASP A 332 35.93 16.68 30.33
C ASP A 332 36.49 15.73 29.27
N TYR A 333 36.89 16.29 28.12
CA TYR A 333 37.50 15.58 27.00
C TYR A 333 39.01 15.29 27.19
N THR A 334 39.48 15.01 28.42
CA THR A 334 40.88 14.67 28.70
C THR A 334 41.11 13.41 29.56
N SER A 335 40.41 12.29 29.29
CA SER A 335 40.66 11.01 30.00
C SER A 335 40.89 9.74 29.15
N GLU A 336 41.08 9.85 27.83
CA GLU A 336 41.32 8.70 26.92
C GLU A 336 42.59 7.86 27.18
N LYS A 337 43.44 8.24 28.16
CA LYS A 337 44.65 7.48 28.52
C LYS A 337 44.54 6.59 29.78
N ASN A 338 43.42 6.61 30.52
CA ASN A 338 43.25 5.77 31.72
C ASN A 338 42.11 4.74 31.67
N SER A 339 41.05 4.95 30.86
CA SER A 339 40.00 3.93 30.64
C SER A 339 40.56 2.65 30.00
N LYS A 340 41.44 2.79 29.00
CA LYS A 340 42.18 1.67 28.39
C LYS A 340 43.03 0.87 29.39
N LYS A 341 43.45 1.47 30.52
CA LYS A 341 44.36 0.82 31.49
C LYS A 341 43.64 0.09 32.62
N ILE A 342 42.41 0.49 32.95
CA ILE A 342 41.56 -0.21 33.94
C ILE A 342 40.81 -1.36 33.25
N ALA A 343 40.28 -1.17 32.04
CA ALA A 343 39.71 -2.28 31.25
C ALA A 343 40.75 -3.38 30.93
N MET A 344 42.01 -3.01 30.64
CA MET A 344 43.10 -3.98 30.41
C MET A 344 43.62 -4.69 31.67
N LYS A 345 43.17 -4.34 32.89
CA LYS A 345 43.60 -5.04 34.11
C LYS A 345 42.64 -6.13 34.55
N THR A 346 41.34 -5.99 34.27
CA THR A 346 40.32 -7.02 34.52
C THR A 346 40.22 -8.06 33.39
N LEU A 347 40.78 -7.77 32.21
CA LEU A 347 40.89 -8.70 31.06
C LEU A 347 42.22 -9.47 30.99
N LYS A 348 42.98 -9.54 32.10
CA LYS A 348 44.26 -10.29 32.15
C LYS A 348 44.17 -11.68 32.79
N ASP A 349 43.08 -11.99 33.48
CA ASP A 349 42.81 -13.33 34.04
C ASP A 349 41.74 -14.11 33.26
N SER A 350 41.16 -13.53 32.21
CA SER A 350 40.45 -14.33 31.21
C SER A 350 41.47 -15.10 30.37
N LYS A 351 41.44 -16.43 30.48
CA LYS A 351 42.04 -17.32 29.47
C LYS A 351 41.63 -16.80 28.10
N LYS A 352 42.59 -16.62 27.17
CA LYS A 352 42.26 -16.31 25.77
C LYS A 352 41.22 -17.33 25.30
N LEU A 353 39.98 -16.89 25.09
CA LEU A 353 38.97 -17.63 24.35
C LEU A 353 39.41 -17.60 22.89
N VAL A 354 40.35 -18.49 22.57
CA VAL A 354 40.60 -18.90 21.19
C VAL A 354 39.26 -19.47 20.71
N ARG A 355 38.64 -18.82 19.71
CA ARG A 355 37.49 -19.44 19.03
C ARG A 355 37.94 -20.84 18.58
N PRO A 356 37.16 -21.91 18.84
CA PRO A 356 37.50 -23.23 18.34
C PRO A 356 37.84 -23.18 16.85
N GLN A 357 38.80 -23.99 16.40
CA GLN A 357 39.02 -24.10 14.96
C GLN A 357 37.74 -24.61 14.31
N ILE A 358 37.32 -23.93 13.24
CA ILE A 358 36.21 -24.33 12.40
C ILE A 358 36.77 -25.43 11.50
N ASN A 359 36.39 -26.67 11.78
CA ASN A 359 36.86 -27.83 11.01
C ASN A 359 36.01 -28.03 9.75
N ASP A 360 34.74 -27.65 9.82
CA ASP A 360 33.72 -27.85 8.79
C ASP A 360 33.04 -26.50 8.47
N PRO A 361 33.69 -25.60 7.69
CA PRO A 361 33.13 -24.28 7.37
C PRO A 361 31.94 -24.41 6.41
N TYR A 362 30.93 -23.53 6.57
CA TYR A 362 29.80 -23.49 5.64
C TYR A 362 30.19 -22.78 4.33
N ASN A 363 30.71 -23.53 3.36
CA ASN A 363 30.99 -22.98 2.04
C ASN A 363 29.66 -22.81 1.25
N PRO A 364 29.33 -21.60 0.77
CA PRO A 364 28.11 -21.37 0.00
C PRO A 364 28.24 -22.01 -1.38
N ILE A 365 27.12 -22.54 -1.88
CA ILE A 365 26.98 -22.89 -3.29
C ILE A 365 26.57 -21.61 -4.01
N VAL A 366 27.35 -21.19 -5.02
CA VAL A 366 26.99 -20.11 -5.94
C VAL A 366 26.19 -20.68 -7.12
N GLU A 367 26.76 -21.68 -7.79
CA GLU A 367 26.14 -22.41 -8.89
C GLU A 367 26.23 -23.92 -8.59
N ASN A 368 25.16 -24.67 -8.85
CA ASN A 368 25.11 -26.10 -8.58
C ASN A 368 25.39 -26.90 -9.87
N ILE A 369 26.57 -27.50 -9.94
CA ILE A 369 27.04 -28.28 -11.10
C ILE A 369 26.13 -29.46 -11.52
N ASN A 370 25.20 -29.88 -10.66
CA ASN A 370 24.21 -30.91 -10.99
C ASN A 370 23.02 -30.39 -11.82
N CYS A 371 22.86 -29.06 -11.91
CA CYS A 371 21.76 -28.40 -12.60
C CYS A 371 22.15 -26.99 -13.12
N PRO A 372 23.22 -26.87 -13.93
CA PRO A 372 23.76 -25.58 -14.37
C PRO A 372 22.80 -24.79 -15.30
N ASP A 373 21.84 -25.48 -15.92
CA ASP A 373 20.83 -24.85 -16.79
C ASP A 373 19.66 -24.22 -16.00
N ILE A 374 19.57 -24.44 -14.68
CA ILE A 374 18.58 -23.77 -13.82
C ILE A 374 19.15 -22.42 -13.41
N ASN A 375 18.41 -21.34 -13.69
CA ASN A 375 18.61 -20.02 -13.12
C ASN A 375 17.48 -19.72 -12.14
N PRO A 376 17.65 -19.98 -10.81
CA PRO A 376 16.57 -19.83 -9.85
C PRO A 376 16.14 -18.37 -9.71
N ILE A 377 14.84 -18.13 -9.69
CA ILE A 377 14.28 -16.76 -9.71
C ILE A 377 13.96 -16.23 -8.30
N VAL A 378 13.92 -14.91 -8.17
CA VAL A 378 13.57 -14.20 -6.94
C VAL A 378 12.29 -13.40 -7.18
N MET A 379 11.28 -13.56 -6.33
CA MET A 379 10.00 -12.84 -6.49
C MET A 379 9.32 -12.49 -5.16
N GLU A 380 8.33 -11.60 -5.21
CA GLU A 380 7.50 -11.25 -4.05
C GLU A 380 6.01 -11.28 -4.37
N TYR A 381 5.21 -11.79 -3.44
CA TYR A 381 3.80 -11.41 -3.39
C TYR A 381 3.70 -9.99 -2.83
N VAL A 382 2.93 -9.15 -3.51
CA VAL A 382 2.73 -7.74 -3.17
C VAL A 382 1.27 -7.51 -2.83
N LEU A 383 0.97 -7.60 -1.52
CA LEU A 383 -0.35 -7.32 -0.96
C LEU A 383 -0.45 -5.85 -0.53
N GLY A 384 -1.32 -5.10 -1.19
CA GLY A 384 -1.58 -3.68 -0.87
C GLY A 384 -0.79 -2.68 -1.73
N ASN A 385 -0.22 -1.65 -1.09
CA ASN A 385 0.43 -0.54 -1.81
C ASN A 385 1.89 -0.88 -2.19
N PRO A 386 2.26 -0.90 -3.49
CA PRO A 386 3.59 -1.33 -3.95
C PRO A 386 4.67 -0.24 -3.90
N THR A 387 4.44 0.89 -3.23
CA THR A 387 5.34 2.08 -3.26
C THR A 387 6.81 1.77 -2.94
N ASN A 388 7.07 0.74 -2.13
CA ASN A 388 8.41 0.39 -1.64
C ASN A 388 9.04 -0.82 -2.37
N VAL A 389 8.35 -1.42 -3.35
CA VAL A 389 8.87 -2.56 -4.12
C VAL A 389 10.07 -2.12 -4.95
N ASP A 390 11.22 -2.78 -4.74
CA ASP A 390 12.44 -2.57 -5.53
C ASP A 390 12.53 -3.63 -6.63
N ALA A 391 12.28 -3.23 -7.87
CA ALA A 391 12.31 -4.12 -9.02
C ALA A 391 13.70 -4.70 -9.30
N GLN A 392 14.79 -4.03 -8.92
CA GLN A 392 16.15 -4.51 -9.22
C GLN A 392 16.43 -5.84 -8.52
N LEU A 393 15.89 -6.02 -7.32
CA LEU A 393 16.02 -7.24 -6.51
C LEU A 393 15.27 -8.46 -7.07
N LEU A 394 14.30 -8.26 -7.97
CA LEU A 394 13.27 -9.26 -8.30
C LEU A 394 13.16 -9.57 -9.79
N ASP A 395 12.96 -10.84 -10.13
CA ASP A 395 12.65 -11.29 -11.49
C ASP A 395 11.15 -11.26 -11.78
N ALA A 396 10.33 -11.44 -10.74
CA ALA A 396 8.88 -11.34 -10.82
C ALA A 396 8.26 -10.62 -9.61
N VAL A 397 7.08 -10.05 -9.81
CA VAL A 397 6.18 -9.55 -8.76
C VAL A 397 4.79 -10.13 -8.97
N ILE A 398 4.19 -10.64 -7.91
CA ILE A 398 2.84 -11.22 -7.93
C ILE A 398 1.89 -10.28 -7.17
N PHE A 399 1.00 -9.60 -7.90
CA PHE A 399 -0.02 -8.76 -7.31
C PHE A 399 -1.06 -9.60 -6.56
N ALA A 400 -1.21 -9.34 -5.26
CA ALA A 400 -2.19 -9.99 -4.39
C ALA A 400 -3.32 -8.99 -4.03
N PHE A 401 -4.57 -9.19 -4.45
CA PHE A 401 -5.12 -10.25 -5.30
C PHE A 401 -6.17 -9.70 -6.27
N ALA A 402 -6.48 -10.46 -7.32
CA ALA A 402 -7.79 -10.45 -7.95
C ALA A 402 -8.73 -11.45 -7.25
N GLU A 403 -10.02 -11.12 -7.20
CA GLU A 403 -11.04 -11.88 -6.49
C GLU A 403 -12.12 -12.38 -7.47
N ILE A 404 -12.90 -13.38 -7.05
CA ILE A 404 -14.04 -13.93 -7.79
C ILE A 404 -15.33 -13.41 -7.14
N ASP A 405 -16.18 -12.70 -7.89
CA ASP A 405 -17.46 -12.21 -7.37
C ASP A 405 -18.52 -13.33 -7.25
N GLN A 406 -19.64 -13.02 -6.60
CA GLN A 406 -20.78 -13.94 -6.42
C GLN A 406 -21.43 -14.44 -7.73
N TYR A 407 -21.08 -13.86 -8.88
CA TYR A 407 -21.55 -14.24 -10.21
C TYR A 407 -20.47 -15.01 -11.02
N GLY A 408 -19.28 -15.23 -10.44
CA GLY A 408 -18.15 -15.89 -11.09
C GLY A 408 -17.34 -14.97 -12.00
N ASN A 409 -17.39 -13.65 -11.80
CA ASN A 409 -16.55 -12.69 -12.53
C ASN A 409 -15.25 -12.38 -11.78
N LEU A 410 -14.16 -12.20 -12.51
CA LEU A 410 -12.92 -11.68 -11.93
C LEU A 410 -13.01 -10.17 -11.73
N PHE A 411 -12.54 -9.68 -10.59
CA PHE A 411 -12.35 -8.25 -10.33
C PHE A 411 -11.08 -7.99 -9.53
N ILE A 412 -10.48 -6.81 -9.73
CA ILE A 412 -9.32 -6.34 -8.96
C ILE A 412 -9.82 -5.25 -7.99
N PRO A 413 -9.69 -5.42 -6.66
CA PRO A 413 -10.18 -4.42 -5.70
C PRO A 413 -9.48 -3.06 -5.81
N TYR A 414 -8.19 -3.04 -6.14
CA TYR A 414 -7.36 -1.84 -6.19
C TYR A 414 -6.48 -1.77 -7.45
N PRO A 415 -7.05 -1.57 -8.66
CA PRO A 415 -6.31 -1.68 -9.94
C PRO A 415 -5.19 -0.65 -10.09
N ARG A 416 -5.24 0.47 -9.33
CA ARG A 416 -4.13 1.44 -9.27
C ARG A 416 -2.82 0.82 -8.76
N PHE A 417 -2.88 -0.16 -7.87
CA PHE A 417 -1.70 -0.81 -7.29
C PHE A 417 -1.09 -1.79 -8.30
N LEU A 418 -1.92 -2.53 -9.04
CA LEU A 418 -1.46 -3.33 -10.18
C LEU A 418 -0.80 -2.44 -11.26
N ASN A 419 -1.41 -1.30 -11.60
CA ASN A 419 -0.84 -0.35 -12.57
C ASN A 419 0.50 0.25 -12.10
N GLN A 420 0.71 0.42 -10.79
CA GLN A 420 2.00 0.84 -10.24
C GLN A 420 3.06 -0.27 -10.36
N LEU A 421 2.72 -1.54 -10.12
CA LEU A 421 3.62 -2.67 -10.36
C LEU A 421 3.98 -2.81 -11.85
N LEU A 422 3.00 -2.64 -12.75
CA LEU A 422 3.25 -2.65 -14.20
C LEU A 422 4.20 -1.53 -14.64
N ALA A 423 4.14 -0.36 -13.99
CA ALA A 423 5.04 0.75 -14.27
C ALA A 423 6.52 0.44 -13.94
N LEU A 424 6.80 -0.50 -13.02
CA LEU A 424 8.17 -0.93 -12.71
C LEU A 424 8.89 -1.57 -13.92
N LYS A 425 8.14 -2.08 -14.91
CA LYS A 425 8.71 -2.57 -16.18
C LYS A 425 9.36 -1.48 -17.02
N ALA A 426 9.11 -0.19 -16.73
CA ALA A 426 9.86 0.91 -17.35
C ALA A 426 11.30 0.99 -16.82
N GLU A 427 11.55 0.55 -15.59
CA GLU A 427 12.87 0.51 -14.95
C GLU A 427 13.58 -0.83 -15.22
N LYS A 428 12.85 -1.95 -15.08
CA LYS A 428 13.35 -3.31 -15.37
C LYS A 428 12.44 -4.01 -16.38
N PRO A 429 12.66 -3.85 -17.70
CA PRO A 429 11.78 -4.43 -18.74
C PRO A 429 11.67 -5.96 -18.73
N SER A 430 12.63 -6.66 -18.11
CA SER A 430 12.58 -8.12 -17.91
C SER A 430 11.67 -8.57 -16.77
N LEU A 431 11.28 -7.67 -15.86
CA LEU A 431 10.43 -7.97 -14.71
C LEU A 431 9.09 -8.57 -15.15
N LYS A 432 8.75 -9.73 -14.60
CA LYS A 432 7.47 -10.39 -14.81
C LYS A 432 6.43 -9.86 -13.84
N VAL A 433 5.30 -9.38 -14.36
CA VAL A 433 4.17 -8.90 -13.53
C VAL A 433 3.02 -9.88 -13.67
N ILE A 434 2.73 -10.57 -12.56
CA ILE A 434 1.74 -11.63 -12.43
C ILE A 434 0.60 -11.12 -11.55
N VAL A 435 -0.62 -11.59 -11.77
CA VAL A 435 -1.76 -11.39 -10.84
C VAL A 435 -2.11 -12.71 -10.20
N ALA A 436 -2.06 -12.79 -8.87
CA ALA A 436 -2.64 -13.88 -8.12
C ALA A 436 -4.16 -13.70 -8.03
N ILE A 437 -4.90 -14.78 -8.29
CA ILE A 437 -6.34 -14.86 -8.07
C ILE A 437 -6.56 -15.72 -6.83
N GLY A 438 -7.26 -15.19 -5.82
CA GLY A 438 -7.62 -15.96 -4.62
C GLY A 438 -7.05 -15.43 -3.31
N GLY A 439 -6.35 -16.32 -2.60
CA GLY A 439 -5.86 -16.12 -1.23
C GLY A 439 -6.83 -16.61 -0.14
N TRP A 440 -6.35 -16.70 1.09
CA TRP A 440 -7.07 -17.26 2.24
C TRP A 440 -8.47 -16.66 2.42
N GLY A 441 -9.49 -17.51 2.25
CA GLY A 441 -10.90 -17.12 2.40
C GLY A 441 -11.56 -16.63 1.11
N ALA A 442 -10.87 -16.58 -0.02
CA ALA A 442 -11.44 -16.24 -1.31
C ALA A 442 -12.36 -17.37 -1.82
N GLU A 443 -13.64 -17.04 -1.99
CA GLU A 443 -14.69 -17.95 -2.44
C GLU A 443 -14.72 -18.05 -3.99
N GLY A 444 -15.43 -19.06 -4.50
CA GLY A 444 -15.82 -19.13 -5.91
C GLY A 444 -15.09 -20.19 -6.74
N PHE A 445 -13.88 -20.60 -6.34
CA PHE A 445 -13.10 -21.58 -7.09
C PHE A 445 -13.79 -22.93 -7.27
N SER A 446 -14.41 -23.49 -6.22
CA SER A 446 -15.11 -24.78 -6.33
C SER A 446 -16.29 -24.73 -7.33
N ASP A 447 -16.93 -23.57 -7.51
CA ASP A 447 -17.96 -23.38 -8.54
C ASP A 447 -17.35 -23.11 -9.93
N ALA A 448 -16.28 -22.32 -10.01
CA ALA A 448 -15.54 -22.09 -11.26
C ALA A 448 -15.00 -23.41 -11.84
N ALA A 449 -14.43 -24.27 -11.00
CA ALA A 449 -13.84 -25.55 -11.39
C ALA A 449 -14.89 -26.62 -11.78
N LEU A 450 -16.16 -26.48 -11.36
CA LEU A 450 -17.16 -27.56 -11.35
C LEU A 450 -17.53 -28.17 -12.70
N THR A 451 -17.60 -27.36 -13.77
CA THR A 451 -18.15 -27.78 -15.07
C THR A 451 -17.29 -27.29 -16.24
N PRO A 452 -17.35 -27.92 -17.43
CA PRO A 452 -16.65 -27.41 -18.61
C PRO A 452 -17.01 -25.95 -18.92
N THR A 453 -18.28 -25.57 -18.77
CA THR A 453 -18.76 -24.20 -19.02
C THR A 453 -18.19 -23.19 -18.02
N SER A 454 -18.19 -23.52 -16.72
CA SER A 454 -17.66 -22.63 -15.68
C SER A 454 -16.14 -22.49 -15.78
N ARG A 455 -15.42 -23.58 -16.08
CA ARG A 455 -13.96 -23.57 -16.33
C ARG A 455 -13.60 -22.72 -17.55
N TYR A 456 -14.31 -22.89 -18.66
CA TYR A 456 -14.10 -22.06 -19.85
C TYR A 456 -14.42 -20.57 -19.60
N ASN A 457 -15.47 -20.27 -18.83
CA ASN A 457 -15.77 -18.88 -18.47
C ASN A 457 -14.70 -18.27 -17.55
N PHE A 458 -14.13 -19.04 -16.63
CA PHE A 458 -13.02 -18.59 -15.79
C PHE A 458 -11.76 -18.34 -16.63
N ALA A 459 -11.33 -19.33 -17.42
CA ALA A 459 -10.16 -19.22 -18.30
C ALA A 459 -10.25 -18.05 -19.31
N ARG A 460 -11.44 -17.82 -19.88
CA ARG A 460 -11.72 -16.66 -20.74
C ARG A 460 -11.48 -15.33 -20.01
N GLN A 461 -11.88 -15.24 -18.74
CA GLN A 461 -11.69 -14.02 -17.94
C GLN A 461 -10.24 -13.84 -17.49
N VAL A 462 -9.54 -14.92 -17.15
CA VAL A 462 -8.09 -14.90 -16.89
C VAL A 462 -7.35 -14.30 -18.10
N ASN A 463 -7.63 -14.81 -19.30
CA ASN A 463 -7.01 -14.29 -20.53
C ASN A 463 -7.47 -12.85 -20.84
N GLN A 464 -8.73 -12.49 -20.56
CA GLN A 464 -9.19 -11.11 -20.70
C GLN A 464 -8.38 -10.17 -19.79
N MET A 465 -8.18 -10.52 -18.52
CA MET A 465 -7.39 -9.75 -17.55
C MET A 465 -5.91 -9.64 -17.97
N ILE A 466 -5.30 -10.75 -18.43
CA ILE A 466 -3.93 -10.76 -18.95
C ILE A 466 -3.77 -9.78 -20.13
N ASN A 467 -4.72 -9.75 -21.05
CA ASN A 467 -4.66 -8.85 -22.21
C ASN A 467 -5.01 -7.39 -21.85
N GLU A 468 -5.95 -7.16 -20.93
CA GLU A 468 -6.37 -5.82 -20.48
C GLU A 468 -5.23 -5.07 -19.78
N TYR A 469 -4.46 -5.77 -18.94
CA TYR A 469 -3.36 -5.21 -18.15
C TYR A 469 -1.97 -5.52 -18.72
N ALA A 470 -1.88 -6.17 -19.88
CA ALA A 470 -0.63 -6.63 -20.50
C ALA A 470 0.27 -7.46 -19.54
N LEU A 471 -0.34 -8.33 -18.73
CA LEU A 471 0.34 -9.16 -17.74
C LEU A 471 1.26 -10.20 -18.39
N ASP A 472 2.30 -10.62 -17.68
CA ASP A 472 3.13 -11.75 -18.08
C ASP A 472 2.47 -13.11 -17.77
N GLY A 473 1.48 -13.15 -16.87
CA GLY A 473 0.72 -14.35 -16.57
C GLY A 473 -0.20 -14.21 -15.35
N VAL A 474 -0.55 -15.36 -14.77
CA VAL A 474 -1.48 -15.50 -13.64
C VAL A 474 -0.92 -16.50 -12.61
N ASP A 475 -1.29 -16.29 -11.34
CA ASP A 475 -1.09 -17.24 -10.26
C ASP A 475 -2.46 -17.65 -9.68
N ILE A 476 -2.64 -18.92 -9.33
CA ILE A 476 -3.90 -19.44 -8.80
C ILE A 476 -3.70 -19.88 -7.34
N ASP A 477 -4.28 -19.10 -6.44
CA ASP A 477 -4.17 -19.28 -4.99
C ASP A 477 -5.53 -19.70 -4.40
N TRP A 478 -5.90 -20.95 -4.66
CA TRP A 478 -7.11 -21.55 -4.09
C TRP A 478 -6.75 -22.21 -2.76
N GLU A 479 -7.27 -21.68 -1.65
CA GLU A 479 -7.00 -22.16 -0.29
C GLU A 479 -8.21 -22.85 0.41
N TYR A 480 -8.49 -24.14 0.21
CA TYR A 480 -7.84 -25.12 -0.67
C TYR A 480 -8.88 -26.00 -1.37
N PRO A 481 -8.59 -26.56 -2.56
CA PRO A 481 -9.48 -27.53 -3.19
C PRO A 481 -9.83 -28.68 -2.23
N GLY A 482 -11.12 -29.00 -2.10
CA GLY A 482 -11.58 -30.07 -1.21
C GLY A 482 -11.55 -29.74 0.29
N SER A 483 -11.15 -28.53 0.67
CA SER A 483 -11.11 -28.07 2.07
C SER A 483 -11.93 -26.81 2.30
N SER A 484 -12.74 -26.80 3.36
CA SER A 484 -13.47 -25.62 3.83
C SER A 484 -12.82 -24.97 5.07
N ALA A 485 -11.51 -25.17 5.28
CA ALA A 485 -10.79 -24.63 6.44
C ALA A 485 -10.87 -23.10 6.54
N ALA A 486 -10.80 -22.38 5.41
CA ALA A 486 -10.97 -20.94 5.32
C ALA A 486 -12.44 -20.46 5.35
N GLY A 487 -13.41 -21.37 5.54
CA GLY A 487 -14.84 -21.07 5.49
C GLY A 487 -15.46 -21.07 4.08
N ILE A 488 -14.65 -21.29 3.04
CA ILE A 488 -15.07 -21.32 1.63
C ILE A 488 -15.76 -22.64 1.25
N LYS A 489 -16.52 -22.63 0.15
CA LYS A 489 -17.15 -23.83 -0.42
C LYS A 489 -16.10 -24.81 -0.95
N SER A 490 -16.24 -26.07 -0.56
CA SER A 490 -15.45 -27.18 -1.10
C SER A 490 -16.33 -28.37 -1.49
N ARG A 491 -15.79 -29.24 -2.35
CA ARG A 491 -16.38 -30.49 -2.84
C ARG A 491 -15.29 -31.56 -2.98
N PRO A 492 -15.61 -32.86 -2.79
CA PRO A 492 -14.65 -33.94 -3.05
C PRO A 492 -14.10 -33.97 -4.48
N GLN A 493 -14.85 -33.47 -5.46
CA GLN A 493 -14.44 -33.39 -6.86
C GLN A 493 -13.44 -32.26 -7.14
N ASP A 494 -13.21 -31.35 -6.20
CA ASP A 494 -12.36 -30.16 -6.41
C ASP A 494 -10.94 -30.55 -6.84
N ARG A 495 -10.36 -31.62 -6.27
CA ARG A 495 -9.02 -32.13 -6.61
C ARG A 495 -8.85 -32.42 -8.10
N GLU A 496 -9.77 -33.19 -8.68
CA GLU A 496 -9.75 -33.53 -10.12
C GLU A 496 -10.20 -32.33 -10.99
N ASN A 497 -11.18 -31.56 -10.51
CA ASN A 497 -11.66 -30.36 -11.21
C ASN A 497 -10.61 -29.26 -11.27
N PHE A 498 -9.68 -29.19 -10.31
CA PHE A 498 -8.58 -28.22 -10.30
C PHE A 498 -7.58 -28.50 -11.43
N THR A 499 -7.20 -29.76 -11.66
CA THR A 499 -6.44 -30.19 -12.84
C THR A 499 -7.12 -29.73 -14.14
N LEU A 500 -8.43 -29.94 -14.25
CA LEU A 500 -9.23 -29.54 -15.41
C LEU A 500 -9.36 -28.02 -15.56
N LEU A 501 -9.36 -27.27 -14.46
CA LEU A 501 -9.38 -25.80 -14.45
C LEU A 501 -8.05 -25.23 -14.94
N LEU A 502 -6.93 -25.75 -14.44
CA LEU A 502 -5.58 -25.36 -14.88
C LEU A 502 -5.36 -25.70 -16.36
N THR A 503 -5.82 -26.88 -16.82
CA THR A 503 -5.82 -27.23 -18.25
C THR A 503 -6.58 -26.19 -19.07
N ALA A 504 -7.81 -25.86 -18.68
CA ALA A 504 -8.63 -24.88 -19.38
C ALA A 504 -8.01 -23.47 -19.39
N ILE A 505 -7.28 -23.08 -18.33
CA ILE A 505 -6.53 -21.82 -18.30
C ILE A 505 -5.37 -21.86 -19.30
N ARG A 506 -4.51 -22.89 -19.22
CA ARG A 506 -3.35 -23.07 -20.13
C ARG A 506 -3.77 -23.08 -21.60
N ASP A 507 -4.82 -23.84 -21.94
CA ASP A 507 -5.39 -23.92 -23.30
C ASP A 507 -5.78 -22.55 -23.89
N VAL A 508 -6.13 -21.58 -23.03
CA VAL A 508 -6.63 -20.25 -23.45
C VAL A 508 -5.54 -19.17 -23.38
N ILE A 509 -4.58 -19.25 -22.45
CA ILE A 509 -3.48 -18.27 -22.32
C ILE A 509 -2.23 -18.63 -23.15
N GLY A 510 -2.09 -19.90 -23.55
CA GLY A 510 -0.95 -20.43 -24.30
C GLY A 510 0.29 -20.71 -23.43
N ASP A 511 1.33 -21.26 -24.05
CA ASP A 511 2.55 -21.70 -23.35
C ASP A 511 3.53 -20.55 -23.04
N GLU A 512 3.38 -19.39 -23.69
CA GLU A 512 4.25 -18.21 -23.48
C GLU A 512 3.89 -17.38 -22.23
N LYS A 513 2.72 -17.63 -21.63
CA LYS A 513 2.24 -16.93 -20.43
C LYS A 513 2.54 -17.74 -19.19
N TRP A 514 2.95 -17.07 -18.12
CA TRP A 514 3.16 -17.70 -16.82
C TRP A 514 1.82 -18.20 -16.24
N LEU A 515 1.80 -19.43 -15.75
CA LEU A 515 0.75 -20.00 -14.90
C LEU A 515 1.41 -20.67 -13.69
N SER A 516 1.21 -20.14 -12.50
CA SER A 516 1.60 -20.80 -11.24
C SER A 516 0.42 -21.17 -10.37
N VAL A 517 0.68 -22.01 -9.37
CA VAL A 517 -0.26 -22.41 -8.33
C VAL A 517 0.39 -22.22 -6.98
N ALA A 518 -0.28 -21.54 -6.05
CA ALA A 518 0.09 -21.52 -4.65
C ALA A 518 -0.49 -22.74 -3.91
N GLY A 519 0.29 -23.31 -2.98
CA GLY A 519 -0.12 -24.47 -2.22
C GLY A 519 0.92 -24.97 -1.23
N THR A 520 0.58 -26.03 -0.50
CA THR A 520 1.46 -26.62 0.53
C THR A 520 2.02 -27.98 0.08
N GLY A 521 3.11 -28.41 0.73
CA GLY A 521 3.70 -29.74 0.53
C GLY A 521 3.33 -30.74 1.63
N ASP A 522 2.26 -30.52 2.40
CA ASP A 522 1.79 -31.50 3.37
C ASP A 522 0.99 -32.63 2.69
N MET A 523 0.96 -33.80 3.34
CA MET A 523 0.26 -34.97 2.80
C MET A 523 -1.27 -34.79 2.73
N GLY A 524 -1.85 -33.82 3.42
CA GLY A 524 -3.27 -33.47 3.29
C GLY A 524 -3.56 -32.85 1.93
N TYR A 525 -2.84 -31.79 1.57
CA TYR A 525 -2.96 -31.10 0.28
C TYR A 525 -2.65 -32.03 -0.90
N ILE A 526 -1.55 -32.78 -0.83
CA ILE A 526 -1.13 -33.68 -1.92
C ILE A 526 -2.15 -34.80 -2.17
N ASN A 527 -2.74 -35.38 -1.11
CA ASN A 527 -3.73 -36.45 -1.27
C ASN A 527 -5.15 -35.94 -1.58
N SER A 528 -5.51 -34.74 -1.12
CA SER A 528 -6.92 -34.30 -1.05
C SER A 528 -7.24 -33.06 -1.87
N SER A 529 -6.25 -32.25 -2.24
CA SER A 529 -6.44 -30.95 -2.89
C SER A 529 -5.86 -30.87 -4.31
N ALA A 530 -4.71 -31.47 -4.59
CA ALA A 530 -4.08 -31.39 -5.91
C ALA A 530 -3.68 -32.76 -6.49
N GLU A 531 -3.64 -32.83 -7.82
CA GLU A 531 -3.06 -33.94 -8.57
C GLU A 531 -1.66 -33.54 -9.04
N ILE A 532 -0.69 -33.55 -8.11
CA ILE A 532 0.65 -32.97 -8.29
C ILE A 532 1.30 -33.41 -9.61
N ASP A 533 1.28 -34.71 -9.89
CA ASP A 533 1.78 -35.34 -11.12
C ASP A 533 1.11 -34.85 -12.41
N LYS A 534 -0.18 -34.48 -12.34
CA LYS A 534 -0.96 -34.01 -13.48
C LYS A 534 -0.93 -32.49 -13.66
N ILE A 535 -0.74 -31.71 -12.59
CA ILE A 535 -0.63 -30.25 -12.69
C ILE A 535 0.80 -29.80 -13.03
N ALA A 536 1.83 -30.56 -12.63
CA ALA A 536 3.24 -30.29 -12.94
C ALA A 536 3.55 -30.03 -14.43
N PRO A 537 2.99 -30.76 -15.42
CA PRO A 537 3.21 -30.44 -16.84
C PRO A 537 2.41 -29.24 -17.35
N ILE A 538 1.41 -28.74 -16.60
CA ILE A 538 0.52 -27.64 -17.02
C ILE A 538 1.06 -26.27 -16.54
N ILE A 539 1.55 -26.22 -15.30
CA ILE A 539 2.03 -25.00 -14.64
C ILE A 539 3.51 -24.76 -14.93
N ASP A 540 3.94 -23.51 -14.87
CA ASP A 540 5.36 -23.14 -14.89
C ASP A 540 6.00 -23.38 -13.53
N TYR A 541 5.33 -22.94 -12.47
CA TYR A 541 5.82 -23.02 -11.09
C TYR A 541 4.73 -23.45 -10.08
N PHE A 542 5.16 -24.15 -9.04
CA PHE A 542 4.41 -24.39 -7.81
C PHE A 542 5.00 -23.52 -6.70
N ASN A 543 4.21 -22.55 -6.24
CA ASN A 543 4.60 -21.58 -5.21
C ASN A 543 4.33 -22.22 -3.85
N LEU A 544 5.34 -22.92 -3.32
CA LEU A 544 5.23 -23.65 -2.06
C LEU A 544 5.15 -22.65 -0.89
N MET A 545 3.98 -22.53 -0.29
CA MET A 545 3.72 -21.77 0.93
C MET A 545 4.26 -22.50 2.16
N SER A 546 5.59 -22.65 2.24
CA SER A 546 6.31 -23.34 3.32
C SER A 546 6.44 -22.49 4.60
N TYR A 547 5.33 -21.91 5.02
CA TYR A 547 5.16 -21.12 6.24
C TYR A 547 3.79 -21.40 6.88
N ASP A 548 3.40 -20.63 7.89
CA ASP A 548 2.11 -20.78 8.59
C ASP A 548 1.82 -22.15 9.23
N PHE A 549 2.84 -22.98 9.48
CA PHE A 549 2.67 -24.32 10.06
C PHE A 549 1.89 -24.32 11.40
N THR A 550 1.98 -23.23 12.18
CA THR A 550 1.26 -23.07 13.45
C THR A 550 -0.05 -22.28 13.33
N ALA A 551 -0.55 -21.95 12.14
CA ALA A 551 -1.70 -21.06 11.95
C ALA A 551 -3.03 -21.62 12.48
N GLY A 552 -3.17 -22.94 12.60
CA GLY A 552 -4.29 -23.59 13.30
C GLY A 552 -4.05 -23.85 14.79
N GLU A 553 -2.81 -23.71 15.28
CA GLU A 553 -2.39 -24.27 16.56
C GLU A 553 -2.47 -23.27 17.72
N THR A 554 -2.78 -23.78 18.91
CA THR A 554 -2.83 -23.01 20.17
C THR A 554 -2.10 -23.75 21.29
N GLY A 555 -1.95 -23.11 22.46
CA GLY A 555 -1.28 -23.73 23.60
C GLY A 555 0.19 -24.10 23.29
N PRO A 556 0.69 -25.26 23.75
CA PRO A 556 2.07 -25.70 23.50
C PRO A 556 2.42 -25.89 22.02
N ASN A 557 1.47 -26.33 21.18
CA ASN A 557 1.71 -26.50 19.75
C ASN A 557 1.78 -25.15 19.00
N GLY A 558 1.03 -24.14 19.46
CA GLY A 558 1.15 -22.78 18.93
C GLY A 558 2.49 -22.10 19.28
N ARG A 559 3.28 -22.68 20.19
CA ARG A 559 4.61 -22.21 20.61
C ARG A 559 5.73 -22.97 19.89
N LYS A 560 5.62 -23.04 18.56
CA LYS A 560 6.51 -23.77 17.66
C LYS A 560 6.91 -22.90 16.46
N HIS A 561 7.88 -23.37 15.68
CA HIS A 561 8.30 -22.71 14.45
C HIS A 561 7.19 -22.74 13.39
N GLN A 562 6.99 -21.63 12.68
CA GLN A 562 5.99 -21.53 11.61
C GLN A 562 6.53 -21.89 10.22
N ALA A 563 7.85 -21.90 10.04
CA ALA A 563 8.53 -21.99 8.74
C ALA A 563 9.96 -22.58 8.89
N ASN A 564 10.15 -23.52 9.81
CA ASN A 564 11.45 -24.17 10.04
C ASN A 564 11.94 -24.92 8.79
N LEU A 565 13.23 -24.76 8.45
CA LEU A 565 13.82 -25.42 7.30
C LEU A 565 13.91 -26.94 7.50
N PHE A 566 14.29 -27.36 8.72
CA PHE A 566 14.34 -28.76 9.15
C PHE A 566 13.54 -28.99 10.44
N ASP A 567 13.34 -30.25 10.82
CA ASP A 567 12.62 -30.63 12.04
C ASP A 567 13.49 -30.40 13.30
N SER A 568 12.84 -30.07 14.42
CA SER A 568 13.47 -29.85 15.74
C SER A 568 12.47 -30.10 16.87
N ASP A 569 12.94 -30.12 18.13
CA ASP A 569 12.07 -30.12 19.31
C ASP A 569 11.13 -28.89 19.37
N LEU A 570 11.45 -27.81 18.66
CA LEU A 570 10.64 -26.59 18.55
C LEU A 570 9.80 -26.53 17.25
N SER A 571 9.80 -27.58 16.43
CA SER A 571 8.95 -27.71 15.25
C SER A 571 7.66 -28.50 15.55
N LEU A 572 6.69 -28.45 14.64
CA LEU A 572 5.57 -29.42 14.61
C LEU A 572 6.03 -30.68 13.85
N PRO A 573 5.71 -31.91 14.31
CA PRO A 573 6.14 -33.13 13.64
C PRO A 573 5.61 -33.23 12.20
N GLY A 574 6.50 -33.41 11.23
CA GLY A 574 6.15 -33.51 9.80
C GLY A 574 5.92 -32.18 9.10
N TYR A 575 6.14 -31.04 9.77
CA TYR A 575 6.06 -29.70 9.19
C TYR A 575 7.44 -29.03 9.19
N SER A 576 8.12 -29.11 8.05
CA SER A 576 9.33 -28.37 7.72
C SER A 576 9.38 -28.09 6.22
N VAL A 577 10.18 -27.10 5.82
CA VAL A 577 10.39 -26.75 4.40
C VAL A 577 10.97 -27.95 3.64
N ASP A 578 11.97 -28.66 4.19
CA ASP A 578 12.53 -29.87 3.57
C ASP A 578 11.46 -30.94 3.38
N ALA A 579 10.69 -31.28 4.42
CA ALA A 579 9.63 -32.28 4.32
C ALA A 579 8.59 -31.92 3.23
N MET A 580 8.16 -30.65 3.15
CA MET A 580 7.21 -30.20 2.13
C MET A 580 7.79 -30.31 0.71
N VAL A 581 9.05 -29.93 0.50
CA VAL A 581 9.73 -30.09 -0.80
C VAL A 581 9.82 -31.56 -1.17
N ARG A 582 10.25 -32.44 -0.25
CA ARG A 582 10.37 -33.89 -0.53
C ARG A 582 9.04 -34.53 -0.84
N ASN A 583 7.95 -34.12 -0.18
CA ASN A 583 6.64 -34.66 -0.47
C ASN A 583 6.16 -34.27 -1.88
N LEU A 584 6.42 -33.03 -2.33
CA LEU A 584 6.09 -32.59 -3.69
C LEU A 584 6.94 -33.32 -4.75
N GLU A 585 8.25 -33.44 -4.54
CA GLU A 585 9.16 -34.22 -5.41
C GLU A 585 8.69 -35.68 -5.52
N ASN A 586 8.40 -36.34 -4.38
CA ASN A 586 7.90 -37.71 -4.35
C ASN A 586 6.49 -37.88 -4.98
N ALA A 587 5.71 -36.79 -5.02
CA ALA A 587 4.40 -36.74 -5.69
C ALA A 587 4.48 -36.36 -7.18
N GLY A 588 5.68 -36.14 -7.72
CA GLY A 588 5.92 -35.92 -9.15
C GLY A 588 6.09 -34.47 -9.59
N MET A 589 6.27 -33.52 -8.66
CA MET A 589 6.65 -32.14 -9.02
C MET A 589 8.16 -32.09 -9.32
N PRO A 590 8.60 -31.61 -10.51
CA PRO A 590 10.01 -31.37 -10.78
C PRO A 590 10.58 -30.31 -9.83
N SER A 591 11.82 -30.50 -9.37
CA SER A 591 12.43 -29.62 -8.38
C SER A 591 12.53 -28.18 -8.90
N GLU A 592 12.88 -28.03 -10.18
CA GLU A 592 13.02 -26.76 -10.91
C GLU A 592 11.71 -25.97 -11.04
N LYS A 593 10.56 -26.58 -10.72
CA LYS A 593 9.25 -25.91 -10.68
C LYS A 593 8.85 -25.47 -9.28
N ILE A 594 9.53 -25.91 -8.22
CA ILE A 594 9.18 -25.53 -6.83
C ILE A 594 9.83 -24.18 -6.52
N LEU A 595 9.01 -23.17 -6.19
CA LEU A 595 9.47 -21.90 -5.62
C LEU A 595 9.27 -21.94 -4.10
N LEU A 596 10.32 -21.66 -3.33
CA LEU A 596 10.34 -21.80 -1.87
C LEU A 596 9.83 -20.52 -1.18
N GLY A 597 8.72 -20.62 -0.43
CA GLY A 597 8.09 -19.49 0.24
C GLY A 597 8.73 -19.09 1.58
N LEU A 598 8.94 -17.79 1.76
CA LEU A 598 9.53 -17.14 2.94
C LEU A 598 8.55 -16.15 3.60
N PRO A 599 8.26 -16.29 4.91
CA PRO A 599 7.39 -15.35 5.61
C PRO A 599 8.14 -14.08 6.04
N PHE A 600 7.74 -12.91 5.54
CA PHE A 600 8.25 -11.61 5.99
C PHE A 600 7.48 -11.08 7.22
N TYR A 601 7.01 -12.00 8.06
CA TYR A 601 6.26 -11.74 9.28
C TYR A 601 6.59 -12.82 10.31
N GLY A 602 6.43 -12.50 11.59
CA GLY A 602 6.46 -13.47 12.67
C GLY A 602 5.07 -13.97 13.03
N ARG A 603 5.02 -15.19 13.58
CA ARG A 603 3.82 -15.83 14.11
C ARG A 603 4.05 -16.42 15.50
N LEU A 604 3.00 -16.40 16.32
CA LEU A 604 2.86 -17.21 17.53
C LEU A 604 1.47 -17.87 17.50
N GLY A 605 1.42 -19.11 17.02
CA GLY A 605 0.19 -19.88 16.87
C GLY A 605 -0.84 -19.24 15.93
N ALA A 606 -2.11 -19.55 16.18
CA ALA A 606 -3.24 -19.05 15.40
C ALA A 606 -3.56 -17.56 15.61
N THR A 607 -3.13 -16.95 16.71
CA THR A 607 -3.74 -15.69 17.20
C THR A 607 -2.87 -14.45 17.08
N ILE A 608 -1.57 -14.58 16.84
CA ILE A 608 -0.63 -13.46 16.82
C ILE A 608 0.27 -13.57 15.58
N THR A 609 0.21 -12.55 14.73
CA THR A 609 1.18 -12.31 13.65
C THR A 609 1.69 -10.87 13.73
N ARG A 610 2.93 -10.60 13.27
CA ARG A 610 3.55 -9.26 13.23
C ARG A 610 4.43 -9.12 12.00
N THR A 611 4.40 -7.98 11.30
CA THR A 611 5.27 -7.76 10.15
C THR A 611 6.75 -7.76 10.56
N TYR A 612 7.68 -8.02 9.64
CA TYR A 612 9.11 -7.94 9.97
C TYR A 612 9.51 -6.53 10.44
N ASP A 613 8.93 -5.47 9.86
CA ASP A 613 9.07 -4.09 10.35
C ASP A 613 8.62 -3.93 11.81
N GLU A 614 7.45 -4.46 12.20
CA GLU A 614 6.98 -4.47 13.59
C GLU A 614 7.94 -5.24 14.49
N LEU A 615 8.43 -6.42 14.05
CA LEU A 615 9.40 -7.21 14.81
C LEU A 615 10.69 -6.44 15.07
N ARG A 616 11.29 -5.83 14.03
CA ARG A 616 12.48 -4.98 14.18
C ARG A 616 12.23 -3.78 15.08
N LYS A 617 11.05 -3.18 14.99
CA LYS A 617 10.70 -1.98 15.75
C LYS A 617 10.51 -2.28 17.24
N ASP A 618 9.73 -3.30 17.57
CA ASP A 618 9.16 -3.49 18.92
C ASP A 618 9.47 -4.85 19.59
N TYR A 619 10.06 -5.82 18.88
CA TYR A 619 10.25 -7.19 19.42
C TYR A 619 11.71 -7.65 19.47
N ILE A 620 12.46 -7.63 18.36
CA ILE A 620 13.80 -8.25 18.31
C ILE A 620 14.75 -7.57 19.31
N ASN A 621 15.13 -8.30 20.37
CA ASN A 621 15.91 -7.82 21.51
C ASN A 621 15.34 -6.57 22.21
N LYS A 622 13.99 -6.46 22.27
CA LYS A 622 13.26 -5.31 22.81
C LYS A 622 12.07 -5.77 23.67
N ASN A 623 11.57 -4.88 24.54
CA ASN A 623 10.31 -5.09 25.27
C ASN A 623 10.18 -6.44 26.01
N GLY A 624 11.30 -6.97 26.51
CA GLY A 624 11.38 -8.26 27.21
C GLY A 624 11.40 -9.51 26.30
N TYR A 625 11.44 -9.33 24.98
CA TYR A 625 11.72 -10.40 24.04
C TYR A 625 13.23 -10.48 23.77
N GLU A 626 13.77 -11.70 23.74
CA GLU A 626 15.18 -11.96 23.46
C GLU A 626 15.32 -12.88 22.24
N TYR A 627 16.30 -12.57 21.39
CA TYR A 627 16.67 -13.38 20.24
C TYR A 627 17.21 -14.75 20.65
N ARG A 628 16.81 -15.78 19.91
CA ARG A 628 17.38 -17.13 19.90
C ARG A 628 17.42 -17.62 18.46
N PHE A 629 18.29 -18.59 18.18
CA PHE A 629 18.36 -19.26 16.89
C PHE A 629 18.38 -20.77 17.11
N ASP A 630 17.45 -21.47 16.47
CA ASP A 630 17.41 -22.92 16.49
C ASP A 630 18.36 -23.47 15.44
N ARG A 631 19.46 -24.07 15.90
CA ARG A 631 20.51 -24.60 15.02
C ARG A 631 20.11 -25.89 14.32
N VAL A 632 19.08 -26.59 14.81
CA VAL A 632 18.59 -27.83 14.21
C VAL A 632 17.55 -27.48 13.14
N ALA A 633 16.56 -26.67 13.49
CA ALA A 633 15.52 -26.19 12.56
C ALA A 633 16.01 -25.12 11.57
N GLN A 634 17.17 -24.49 11.84
CA GLN A 634 17.80 -23.44 11.03
C GLN A 634 16.96 -22.17 10.86
N VAL A 635 16.27 -21.75 11.94
CA VAL A 635 15.44 -20.53 11.98
C VAL A 635 15.58 -19.75 13.29
N PRO A 636 15.41 -18.41 13.26
CA PRO A 636 15.35 -17.61 14.47
C PRO A 636 14.00 -17.73 15.18
N TYR A 637 14.02 -17.45 16.48
CA TYR A 637 12.81 -17.27 17.26
C TYR A 637 13.05 -16.29 18.41
N LEU A 638 11.99 -15.75 18.98
CA LEU A 638 12.05 -14.91 20.17
C LEU A 638 11.51 -15.68 21.37
N VAL A 639 12.18 -15.53 22.52
CA VAL A 639 11.65 -15.93 23.82
C VAL A 639 11.24 -14.71 24.63
N LYS A 640 10.22 -14.86 25.47
CA LYS A 640 9.82 -13.85 26.45
C LYS A 640 9.38 -14.54 27.74
N ASP A 641 9.85 -14.02 28.86
CA ASP A 641 9.59 -14.58 30.21
C ASP A 641 9.98 -16.08 30.32
N GLY A 642 10.99 -16.51 29.55
CA GLY A 642 11.48 -17.89 29.47
C GLY A 642 10.77 -18.78 28.44
N GLU A 643 9.65 -18.34 27.88
CA GLU A 643 8.79 -19.10 26.96
C GLU A 643 9.01 -18.73 25.49
N PHE A 644 8.76 -19.66 24.57
CA PHE A 644 8.72 -19.35 23.13
C PHE A 644 7.58 -18.36 22.82
N ALA A 645 7.90 -17.30 22.07
CA ALA A 645 7.03 -16.13 21.94
C ALA A 645 6.94 -15.52 20.53
N MET A 646 7.80 -15.91 19.57
CA MET A 646 7.64 -15.57 18.14
C MET A 646 8.51 -16.48 17.26
N SER A 647 7.96 -17.04 16.18
CA SER A 647 8.72 -17.64 15.08
C SER A 647 8.73 -16.68 13.89
N TYR A 648 9.86 -16.48 13.22
CA TYR A 648 9.98 -15.59 12.05
C TYR A 648 11.22 -15.99 11.21
N ASP A 649 11.49 -15.26 10.13
CA ASP A 649 12.72 -15.40 9.34
C ASP A 649 13.63 -14.15 9.46
N ASP A 650 14.93 -14.37 9.44
CA ASP A 650 15.96 -13.31 9.44
C ASP A 650 17.02 -13.57 8.35
N SER A 651 18.01 -12.68 8.24
CA SER A 651 19.05 -12.81 7.21
C SER A 651 19.82 -14.13 7.24
N LEU A 652 19.94 -14.80 8.40
CA LEU A 652 20.63 -16.09 8.52
C LEU A 652 19.73 -17.25 8.08
N SER A 653 18.44 -17.26 8.45
CA SER A 653 17.54 -18.31 7.94
C SER A 653 17.24 -18.16 6.45
N ILE A 654 17.15 -16.93 5.94
CA ILE A 654 17.02 -16.66 4.50
C ILE A 654 18.26 -17.14 3.74
N PHE A 655 19.48 -16.90 4.24
CA PHE A 655 20.70 -17.50 3.67
C PHE A 655 20.62 -19.03 3.64
N LEU A 656 20.25 -19.68 4.75
CA LEU A 656 20.19 -21.15 4.79
C LEU A 656 19.09 -21.73 3.87
N LYS A 657 17.97 -21.02 3.69
CA LYS A 657 16.88 -21.40 2.78
C LYS A 657 17.20 -21.14 1.31
N THR A 658 17.87 -20.03 0.98
CA THR A 658 18.37 -19.77 -0.39
C THR A 658 19.49 -20.76 -0.76
N GLN A 659 20.38 -21.10 0.16
CA GLN A 659 21.32 -22.21 -0.04
C GLN A 659 20.62 -23.56 -0.19
N TYR A 660 19.46 -23.78 0.43
CA TYR A 660 18.64 -24.96 0.18
C TYR A 660 18.05 -24.95 -1.24
N VAL A 661 17.57 -23.81 -1.76
CA VAL A 661 17.14 -23.67 -3.18
C VAL A 661 18.27 -24.09 -4.12
N LEU A 662 19.44 -23.46 -3.99
CA LEU A 662 20.60 -23.70 -4.85
C LEU A 662 21.08 -25.16 -4.76
N ARG A 663 21.19 -25.72 -3.55
CA ARG A 663 21.68 -27.10 -3.34
C ARG A 663 20.74 -28.17 -3.91
N ASN A 664 19.43 -27.90 -3.91
CA ASN A 664 18.42 -28.88 -4.30
C ASN A 664 17.83 -28.62 -5.70
N CYS A 665 18.44 -27.75 -6.50
CA CYS A 665 18.00 -27.49 -7.88
C CYS A 665 16.52 -27.04 -7.94
N LEU A 666 16.12 -26.18 -6.98
CA LEU A 666 14.77 -25.62 -6.94
C LEU A 666 14.64 -24.43 -7.90
N GLY A 667 13.41 -24.14 -8.33
CA GLY A 667 13.13 -23.08 -9.31
C GLY A 667 13.38 -21.65 -8.82
N GLY A 668 13.50 -21.44 -7.51
CA GLY A 668 13.66 -20.10 -6.92
C GLY A 668 13.05 -19.95 -5.53
N VAL A 669 12.85 -18.69 -5.15
CA VAL A 669 12.41 -18.27 -3.82
C VAL A 669 11.39 -17.13 -3.91
N PHE A 670 10.44 -17.06 -2.97
CA PHE A 670 9.50 -15.94 -2.90
C PHE A 670 9.19 -15.47 -1.49
N SER A 671 8.79 -14.20 -1.35
CA SER A 671 8.33 -13.63 -0.08
C SER A 671 6.80 -13.55 0.04
N TRP A 672 6.30 -13.73 1.27
CA TRP A 672 4.95 -13.34 1.69
C TRP A 672 5.05 -12.39 2.89
N THR A 673 4.89 -11.07 2.73
CA THR A 673 4.77 -10.29 1.48
C THR A 673 5.73 -9.08 1.54
N SER A 674 6.03 -8.51 0.37
CA SER A 674 6.90 -7.33 0.23
C SER A 674 6.54 -6.19 1.18
N THR A 675 5.24 -5.92 1.37
CA THR A 675 4.76 -4.80 2.19
C THR A 675 4.93 -4.97 3.70
N TYR A 676 5.49 -6.10 4.16
CA TYR A 676 5.85 -6.36 5.56
C TYR A 676 7.34 -6.07 5.88
N ASP A 677 8.13 -5.74 4.86
CA ASP A 677 9.54 -5.35 4.92
C ASP A 677 9.75 -4.06 4.09
N GLN A 678 9.16 -2.94 4.52
CA GLN A 678 9.13 -1.67 3.77
C GLN A 678 10.51 -1.06 3.49
N ALA A 679 11.56 -1.58 4.12
CA ALA A 679 12.95 -1.20 3.92
C ALA A 679 13.76 -2.21 3.05
N ASN A 680 13.10 -3.22 2.49
CA ASN A 680 13.67 -4.27 1.63
C ASN A 680 14.89 -4.99 2.25
N ILE A 681 14.91 -5.15 3.57
CA ILE A 681 16.01 -5.78 4.31
C ILE A 681 16.05 -7.28 4.05
N LEU A 682 14.90 -7.95 4.18
CA LEU A 682 14.72 -9.35 3.85
C LEU A 682 14.66 -9.55 2.34
N ALA A 683 14.00 -8.65 1.59
CA ALA A 683 13.94 -8.71 0.13
C ALA A 683 15.34 -8.67 -0.50
N ARG A 684 16.22 -7.76 -0.04
CA ARG A 684 17.63 -7.73 -0.47
C ARG A 684 18.34 -9.02 -0.07
N THR A 685 18.21 -9.46 1.17
CA THR A 685 18.86 -10.70 1.66
C THR A 685 18.45 -11.90 0.80
N MET A 686 17.17 -12.02 0.47
CA MET A 686 16.62 -13.08 -0.40
C MET A 686 17.20 -13.00 -1.82
N SER A 687 17.30 -11.79 -2.37
CA SER A 687 17.86 -11.56 -3.71
C SER A 687 19.36 -11.92 -3.79
N ILE A 688 20.18 -11.43 -2.86
CA ILE A 688 21.61 -11.78 -2.85
C ILE A 688 21.86 -13.23 -2.42
N GLY A 689 20.99 -13.85 -1.61
CA GLY A 689 21.11 -15.27 -1.27
C GLY A 689 20.99 -16.22 -2.47
N ILE A 690 20.35 -15.78 -3.56
CA ILE A 690 20.32 -16.50 -4.84
C ILE A 690 21.41 -16.00 -5.79
N ASN A 691 21.57 -14.68 -5.95
CA ASN A 691 22.38 -14.09 -7.01
C ASN A 691 23.86 -13.81 -6.63
N ASP A 692 24.16 -13.63 -5.34
CA ASP A 692 25.52 -13.39 -4.81
C ASP A 692 25.65 -13.92 -3.36
N PRO A 693 25.61 -15.26 -3.17
CA PRO A 693 25.61 -15.85 -1.83
C PRO A 693 26.97 -15.74 -1.12
N GLU A 694 28.06 -15.47 -1.84
CA GLU A 694 29.36 -15.17 -1.25
C GLU A 694 29.31 -13.83 -0.50
N LEU A 695 28.78 -12.76 -1.13
CA LEU A 695 28.55 -11.48 -0.48
C LEU A 695 27.65 -11.61 0.76
N LEU A 696 26.54 -12.36 0.66
CA LEU A 696 25.66 -12.57 1.82
C LEU A 696 26.37 -13.31 2.95
N LYS A 697 27.23 -14.29 2.64
CA LYS A 697 28.04 -14.96 3.65
C LYS A 697 29.03 -13.99 4.31
N GLU A 698 29.70 -13.13 3.55
CA GLU A 698 30.61 -12.12 4.14
C GLU A 698 29.87 -11.15 5.09
N GLU A 699 28.67 -10.68 4.71
CA GLU A 699 27.82 -9.85 5.57
C GLU A 699 27.43 -10.58 6.87
N LEU A 700 27.11 -11.88 6.80
CA LEU A 700 26.79 -12.72 7.96
C LEU A 700 28.02 -13.02 8.83
N GLU A 701 29.20 -13.25 8.25
CA GLU A 701 30.45 -13.41 9.01
C GLU A 701 30.80 -12.14 9.80
N GLY A 702 30.42 -10.95 9.31
CA GLY A 702 30.52 -9.69 10.05
C GLY A 702 29.69 -9.64 11.35
N LEU A 703 28.58 -10.38 11.40
CA LEU A 703 27.67 -10.43 12.56
C LEU A 703 27.97 -11.61 13.49
N TYR A 704 28.10 -12.81 12.94
CA TYR A 704 28.25 -14.05 13.70
C TYR A 704 29.71 -14.46 13.91
N GLY A 705 30.64 -13.86 13.15
CA GLY A 705 31.99 -14.38 12.95
C GLY A 705 32.04 -15.44 11.85
N GLN A 706 33.23 -15.89 11.48
CA GLN A 706 33.38 -17.02 10.55
C GLN A 706 32.66 -18.28 11.06
N PHE A 707 32.03 -19.02 10.14
CA PHE A 707 31.25 -20.23 10.39
C PHE A 707 31.35 -21.23 9.23
#